data_AF-A0A7C1YZA3-F1
#
_entry.id   AF-A0A7C1YZA3-F1
#
_cell.length_a   1.000
_cell.length_b   1.000
_cell.length_c   1.000
_cell.angle_alpha   90.00
_cell.angle_beta   90.00
_cell.angle_gamma   90.00
#
_symmetry.space_group_name_H-M   'P 1'
#
loop_
_entity.id
_entity.type
_entity.pdbx_description
1 polymer ?
#
loop_
_entity_poly.entity_id
_entity_poly.type
_entity_poly.pdbx_seq_one_letter_code
_entity_poly.pdbx_strand_id
1 'polypeptide(L)'
;MAEIYRKKTPRPIHCLSAGMLCLSASLLTAQTAMAGFNVWPPPAEQSLDGQTTDWITITDNALGAGVGTLYGGSVNVGVEGLTNIGDLTIQNGGMLDADKIGAGSWGTDQYQGTINVGRDLVIRNGGQMFLNGDILNVLGWSTGVGGNATLSQNSSLSAINSTLTINGNRLNLYGTSGMALSNSSTLNVNELGLGGTNTLDVTDSTLNIANRFGIGLGTGNASAVTLTGSTVDALFGSIRDNATVSATGSSLAFRDNASIENATMTQNGGDLVFGDELFVRGGGSLAIDGATVRHQNLGDVDNRGAVVVHDGGQLALSSSTLDLVSGGGPANGQRVTVNTGGQVSVTGSTVTARTVTANTGGQVSVTGSTVTARTVSAEDAGSLYQQTGGTLNTLNLSSADAGEVRLNSTVVNATGNVTADGAFNATGTTLNVTGSFTGRDGVAGLTGSSLTTGGDTVLYDSSTLGIDNSTLTVNGNRLNLYGTSGVALSNSSILNVNELGLGGTNTLNVTDSTLNIAGRFGIGLGTGNASAVTLTGSTVDALFGSIRDNATVSATGSSLVFRDNASIENATMTQNGGDLVFGDELFVRGGGSLAIDGATVRHQNLGDVDNRGAVVVHDGGQLALSSSTLDLVSGGGPANGQRVTVNTGGQVSVTGSTVTARTVSAEDAGSLYQQTGGTLNTLNLSSADAGEVRLNSTV
;
A
#
# COMPACT_ATOMS: atom_id res chain seq x y z
N MET A 1 -5.07 -11.49 -84.18
CA MET A 1 -5.94 -11.69 -85.35
C MET A 1 -6.75 -12.96 -85.14
N ALA A 2 -8.05 -12.82 -84.86
CA ALA A 2 -9.12 -13.79 -85.10
C ALA A 2 -10.45 -13.03 -84.93
N GLU A 3 -11.21 -12.89 -86.02
CA GLU A 3 -12.51 -12.23 -86.06
C GLU A 3 -13.62 -13.15 -85.54
N ILE A 4 -14.52 -12.61 -84.71
CA ILE A 4 -15.88 -13.13 -84.55
C ILE A 4 -16.85 -11.95 -84.72
N TYR A 5 -17.67 -12.03 -85.77
CA TYR A 5 -18.78 -11.12 -86.04
C TYR A 5 -19.96 -11.41 -85.10
N ARG A 6 -20.49 -10.37 -84.42
CA ARG A 6 -21.94 -10.18 -84.24
C ARG A 6 -22.30 -8.73 -83.94
N LYS A 7 -23.50 -8.39 -84.44
CA LYS A 7 -24.00 -7.08 -84.84
C LYS A 7 -25.04 -6.58 -83.83
N LYS A 8 -24.81 -5.40 -83.21
CA LYS A 8 -25.79 -4.34 -82.90
C LYS A 8 -25.16 -3.29 -81.98
N THR A 9 -25.07 -2.05 -82.46
CA THR A 9 -24.80 -0.83 -81.65
C THR A 9 -26.00 -0.52 -80.73
N PRO A 10 -25.76 0.06 -79.52
CA PRO A 10 -25.78 1.52 -79.43
C PRO A 10 -24.73 2.17 -78.51
N ARG A 11 -24.30 3.36 -78.99
CA ARG A 11 -23.73 4.55 -78.33
C ARG A 11 -22.32 4.51 -77.71
N PRO A 12 -21.47 5.52 -78.01
CA PRO A 12 -20.07 5.56 -77.58
C PRO A 12 -19.97 6.04 -76.14
N ILE A 13 -19.24 5.28 -75.31
CA ILE A 13 -18.63 5.81 -74.10
C ILE A 13 -17.30 6.42 -74.54
N HIS A 14 -17.15 7.74 -74.38
CA HIS A 14 -15.87 8.41 -74.58
C HIS A 14 -14.97 8.09 -73.38
N CYS A 15 -13.91 7.30 -73.62
CA CYS A 15 -12.77 7.20 -72.71
C CYS A 15 -11.57 7.92 -73.35
N LEU A 16 -11.10 8.97 -72.68
CA LEU A 16 -9.80 9.60 -72.94
C LEU A 16 -8.75 8.94 -72.02
N SER A 17 -7.61 8.59 -72.62
CA SER A 17 -6.38 8.03 -72.04
C SER A 17 -6.31 6.51 -71.81
N ALA A 18 -5.14 5.97 -72.13
CA ALA A 18 -4.84 4.55 -72.24
C ALA A 18 -4.78 3.86 -70.86
N GLY A 19 -5.53 2.77 -70.68
CA GLY A 19 -5.32 1.81 -69.58
C GLY A 19 -6.55 1.38 -68.77
N MET A 20 -7.75 1.89 -69.03
CA MET A 20 -8.95 1.53 -68.25
C MET A 20 -10.00 0.76 -69.07
N LEU A 21 -10.39 -0.41 -68.57
CA LEU A 21 -11.50 -1.22 -69.08
C LEU A 21 -12.73 -0.98 -68.21
N CYS A 22 -13.75 -0.29 -68.73
CA CYS A 22 -15.07 -0.17 -68.07
C CYS A 22 -16.01 -1.23 -68.65
N LEU A 23 -16.50 -2.17 -67.83
CA LEU A 23 -17.45 -3.22 -68.23
C LEU A 23 -18.71 -3.16 -67.37
N SER A 24 -19.88 -3.23 -68.02
CA SER A 24 -21.17 -3.41 -67.36
C SER A 24 -21.39 -4.88 -67.00
N ALA A 25 -21.93 -5.15 -65.82
CA ALA A 25 -22.12 -6.48 -65.26
C ALA A 25 -23.06 -7.36 -66.10
N SER A 26 -22.50 -8.36 -66.78
CA SER A 26 -23.21 -9.56 -67.23
C SER A 26 -22.19 -10.69 -67.38
N LEU A 27 -22.24 -11.67 -66.45
CA LEU A 27 -21.54 -12.96 -66.45
C LEU A 27 -20.15 -12.99 -67.11
N LEU A 28 -19.09 -12.70 -66.34
CA LEU A 28 -17.71 -12.83 -66.79
C LEU A 28 -17.15 -14.22 -66.40
N THR A 29 -16.84 -15.05 -67.37
CA THR A 29 -15.95 -16.23 -67.21
C THR A 29 -14.63 -15.88 -67.89
N ALA A 30 -13.61 -15.50 -67.11
CA ALA A 30 -12.30 -15.11 -67.62
C ALA A 30 -11.24 -16.17 -67.29
N GLN A 31 -10.64 -16.78 -68.32
CA GLN A 31 -9.61 -17.83 -68.21
C GLN A 31 -8.16 -17.31 -68.33
N THR A 32 -7.92 -16.00 -68.24
CA THR A 32 -6.58 -15.42 -68.43
C THR A 32 -6.18 -14.51 -67.28
N ALA A 33 -4.92 -14.65 -66.84
CA ALA A 33 -4.33 -13.91 -65.72
C ALA A 33 -4.51 -12.38 -65.89
N MET A 34 -5.25 -11.75 -64.97
CA MET A 34 -5.46 -10.31 -64.94
C MET A 34 -4.57 -9.64 -63.90
N ALA A 35 -3.81 -8.62 -64.31
CA ALA A 35 -3.03 -7.77 -63.42
C ALA A 35 -3.93 -6.65 -62.85
N GLY A 36 -4.60 -6.94 -61.74
CA GLY A 36 -5.43 -6.00 -61.00
C GLY A 36 -6.88 -5.89 -61.51
N PHE A 37 -7.81 -5.65 -60.59
CA PHE A 37 -9.22 -5.43 -60.89
C PHE A 37 -9.81 -4.34 -59.98
N ASN A 38 -10.64 -3.47 -60.57
CA ASN A 38 -11.44 -2.48 -59.84
C ASN A 38 -12.91 -2.83 -60.05
N VAL A 39 -13.65 -3.03 -58.96
CA VAL A 39 -15.10 -3.17 -59.02
C VAL A 39 -15.71 -1.82 -58.65
N TRP A 40 -16.51 -1.27 -59.57
CA TRP A 40 -17.30 -0.05 -59.35
C TRP A 40 -18.78 -0.42 -59.39
N PRO A 41 -19.63 0.13 -58.50
CA PRO A 41 -21.06 -0.06 -58.59
C PRO A 41 -21.58 0.64 -59.85
N PRO A 42 -22.71 0.16 -60.41
CA PRO A 42 -23.37 0.89 -61.49
C PRO A 42 -23.78 2.31 -61.02
N PRO A 43 -23.71 3.32 -61.91
CA PRO A 43 -24.13 4.69 -61.59
C PRO A 43 -25.62 4.74 -61.19
N ALA A 44 -25.92 5.61 -60.22
CA ALA A 44 -27.16 5.67 -59.42
C ALA A 44 -28.47 6.06 -60.16
N GLU A 45 -28.63 5.74 -61.45
CA GLU A 45 -29.83 6.14 -62.23
C GLU A 45 -30.80 5.00 -62.58
N GLN A 46 -30.66 3.79 -62.03
CA GLN A 46 -31.69 2.76 -62.20
C GLN A 46 -32.19 2.20 -60.87
N SER A 47 -33.21 2.88 -60.35
CA SER A 47 -34.21 2.31 -59.45
C SER A 47 -34.96 1.19 -60.19
N LEU A 48 -34.51 -0.05 -60.04
CA LEU A 48 -35.33 -1.24 -60.29
C LEU A 48 -35.67 -1.87 -58.94
N ASP A 49 -36.97 -1.93 -58.68
CA ASP A 49 -37.57 -2.55 -57.50
C ASP A 49 -37.02 -3.96 -57.26
N GLY A 50 -36.61 -4.22 -56.01
CA GLY A 50 -36.64 -5.54 -55.39
C GLY A 50 -35.59 -6.57 -55.84
N GLN A 51 -34.63 -6.83 -54.95
CA GLN A 51 -33.90 -8.11 -54.83
C GLN A 51 -33.09 -8.60 -56.04
N THR A 52 -32.10 -7.83 -56.48
CA THR A 52 -30.92 -8.44 -57.14
C THR A 52 -29.68 -8.07 -56.33
N THR A 53 -29.22 -9.00 -55.51
CA THR A 53 -27.81 -9.01 -55.08
C THR A 53 -27.04 -9.51 -56.29
N ASP A 54 -26.32 -8.62 -56.97
CA ASP A 54 -25.45 -9.04 -58.06
C ASP A 54 -24.27 -9.82 -57.45
N TRP A 55 -24.15 -11.08 -57.87
CA TRP A 55 -23.07 -11.98 -57.46
C TRP A 55 -21.93 -11.87 -58.46
N ILE A 56 -20.75 -11.51 -57.99
CA ILE A 56 -19.52 -11.67 -58.77
C ILE A 56 -18.90 -13.00 -58.32
N THR A 57 -19.11 -14.05 -59.10
CA THR A 57 -18.42 -15.33 -58.92
C THR A 57 -17.11 -15.28 -59.68
N ILE A 58 -15.97 -15.22 -58.97
CA ILE A 58 -14.65 -15.39 -59.57
C ILE A 58 -14.31 -16.87 -59.41
N THR A 59 -14.14 -17.58 -60.52
CA THR A 59 -13.72 -18.98 -60.53
C THR A 59 -12.29 -19.05 -61.08
N ASP A 60 -11.43 -19.78 -60.35
CA ASP A 60 -10.09 -20.23 -60.74
C ASP A 60 -8.88 -19.30 -60.48
N ASN A 61 -7.70 -19.92 -60.30
CA ASN A 61 -6.40 -19.42 -59.80
C ASN A 61 -5.70 -18.30 -60.63
N ALA A 62 -6.44 -17.47 -61.36
CA ALA A 62 -5.90 -16.53 -62.35
C ALA A 62 -5.62 -15.11 -61.82
N LEU A 63 -5.56 -14.89 -60.50
CA LEU A 63 -5.15 -13.60 -59.93
C LEU A 63 -3.65 -13.59 -59.64
N GLY A 64 -2.85 -13.24 -60.65
CA GLY A 64 -1.43 -12.97 -60.45
C GLY A 64 -1.23 -11.63 -59.75
N ALA A 65 -0.62 -11.62 -58.56
CA ALA A 65 0.04 -10.51 -57.85
C ALA A 65 -0.49 -9.07 -58.08
N GLY A 66 -1.80 -8.88 -58.22
CA GLY A 66 -2.43 -7.62 -58.55
C GLY A 66 -3.06 -6.93 -57.34
N VAL A 67 -3.21 -5.61 -57.41
CA VAL A 67 -3.96 -4.79 -56.45
C VAL A 67 -5.46 -4.97 -56.71
N GLY A 68 -6.23 -5.36 -55.70
CA GLY A 68 -7.68 -5.41 -55.74
C GLY A 68 -8.30 -4.24 -54.98
N THR A 69 -9.15 -3.44 -55.63
CA THR A 69 -9.88 -2.35 -54.97
C THR A 69 -11.39 -2.52 -55.11
N LEU A 70 -12.10 -2.52 -53.98
CA LEU A 70 -13.56 -2.53 -53.90
C LEU A 70 -14.06 -1.12 -53.58
N TYR A 71 -14.84 -0.53 -54.49
CA TYR A 71 -15.52 0.77 -54.30
C TYR A 71 -17.03 0.53 -54.19
N GLY A 72 -17.72 1.21 -53.25
CA GLY A 72 -19.17 1.47 -53.23
C GLY A 72 -20.15 0.31 -53.46
N GLY A 73 -21.02 0.03 -52.49
CA GLY A 73 -22.09 -0.98 -52.59
C GLY A 73 -21.70 -2.35 -51.98
N SER A 74 -22.71 -3.17 -51.67
CA SER A 74 -22.52 -4.52 -51.12
C SER A 74 -22.12 -5.49 -52.22
N VAL A 75 -20.82 -5.74 -52.38
CA VAL A 75 -20.33 -6.74 -53.33
C VAL A 75 -20.21 -8.08 -52.60
N ASN A 76 -21.17 -8.98 -52.81
CA ASN A 76 -21.03 -10.38 -52.42
C ASN A 76 -20.08 -11.06 -53.41
N VAL A 77 -18.81 -11.21 -53.03
CA VAL A 77 -17.86 -11.99 -53.82
C VAL A 77 -17.86 -13.42 -53.29
N GLY A 78 -18.62 -14.30 -53.93
CA GLY A 78 -18.46 -15.74 -53.73
C GLY A 78 -17.24 -16.19 -54.53
N VAL A 79 -16.12 -16.51 -53.87
CA VAL A 79 -14.89 -16.87 -54.57
C VAL A 79 -14.41 -18.24 -54.13
N GLU A 80 -14.57 -19.24 -54.99
CA GLU A 80 -13.92 -20.52 -54.80
C GLU A 80 -12.44 -20.40 -55.24
N GLY A 81 -11.51 -20.58 -54.30
CA GLY A 81 -10.09 -20.78 -54.60
C GLY A 81 -9.19 -19.54 -54.64
N LEU A 82 -9.58 -18.42 -54.00
CA LEU A 82 -8.74 -17.23 -53.88
C LEU A 82 -7.56 -17.45 -52.92
N THR A 83 -6.49 -18.06 -53.42
CA THR A 83 -5.36 -18.42 -52.56
C THR A 83 -4.36 -17.30 -52.32
N ASN A 84 -4.31 -16.21 -53.11
CA ASN A 84 -3.38 -15.08 -52.90
C ASN A 84 -3.86 -13.77 -53.57
N ILE A 85 -4.13 -12.72 -52.78
CA ILE A 85 -4.37 -11.34 -53.24
C ILE A 85 -3.08 -10.54 -53.01
N GLY A 86 -2.71 -9.58 -53.88
CA GLY A 86 -1.56 -8.70 -53.64
C GLY A 86 -1.83 -7.70 -52.50
N ASP A 87 -2.47 -6.59 -52.84
CA ASP A 87 -3.01 -5.61 -51.89
C ASP A 87 -4.53 -5.65 -51.94
N LEU A 88 -5.20 -5.59 -50.79
CA LEU A 88 -6.67 -5.54 -50.70
C LEU A 88 -7.10 -4.21 -50.09
N THR A 89 -7.76 -3.37 -50.88
CA THR A 89 -8.35 -2.12 -50.39
C THR A 89 -9.88 -2.17 -50.48
N ILE A 90 -10.55 -1.99 -49.35
CA ILE A 90 -12.01 -1.86 -49.22
C ILE A 90 -12.33 -0.41 -48.85
N GLN A 91 -13.09 0.31 -49.68
CA GLN A 91 -13.34 1.72 -49.39
C GLN A 91 -14.68 2.27 -49.89
N ASN A 92 -15.06 3.44 -49.35
CA ASN A 92 -16.23 4.22 -49.75
C ASN A 92 -17.55 3.42 -49.66
N GLY A 93 -17.77 2.72 -48.52
CA GLY A 93 -18.96 1.90 -48.30
C GLY A 93 -18.93 0.51 -48.96
N GLY A 94 -17.78 0.08 -49.51
CA GLY A 94 -17.60 -1.29 -49.99
C GLY A 94 -17.67 -2.30 -48.84
N MET A 95 -18.30 -3.44 -49.07
CA MET A 95 -18.40 -4.54 -48.10
C MET A 95 -17.82 -5.82 -48.69
N LEU A 96 -16.96 -6.52 -47.94
CA LEU A 96 -16.51 -7.87 -48.23
C LEU A 96 -17.10 -8.83 -47.20
N ASP A 97 -18.00 -9.71 -47.63
CA ASP A 97 -18.60 -10.76 -46.81
C ASP A 97 -17.98 -12.11 -47.19
N ALA A 98 -17.12 -12.65 -46.31
CA ALA A 98 -16.34 -13.87 -46.56
C ALA A 98 -17.12 -15.16 -46.26
N ASP A 99 -18.27 -15.07 -45.60
CA ASP A 99 -19.13 -16.20 -45.19
C ASP A 99 -19.59 -17.09 -46.37
N LYS A 100 -19.31 -16.64 -47.60
CA LYS A 100 -19.68 -17.26 -48.88
C LYS A 100 -18.50 -17.72 -49.71
N ILE A 101 -17.28 -17.66 -49.18
CA ILE A 101 -16.03 -18.04 -49.89
C ILE A 101 -15.81 -19.57 -49.89
N GLY A 102 -16.59 -20.35 -49.12
CA GLY A 102 -16.53 -21.82 -49.11
C GLY A 102 -17.81 -22.56 -49.53
N ALA A 103 -18.92 -21.85 -49.75
CA ALA A 103 -20.20 -22.47 -50.08
C ALA A 103 -20.30 -22.74 -51.59
N GLY A 104 -19.54 -23.74 -52.06
CA GLY A 104 -19.85 -24.39 -53.32
C GLY A 104 -21.30 -24.81 -53.29
N SER A 105 -22.07 -24.39 -54.30
CA SER A 105 -23.44 -24.84 -54.45
C SER A 105 -23.42 -26.38 -54.34
N TRP A 106 -24.28 -26.95 -53.48
CA TRP A 106 -24.48 -28.39 -53.25
C TRP A 106 -23.62 -29.06 -52.14
N GLY A 107 -23.88 -28.73 -50.87
CA GLY A 107 -23.47 -29.57 -49.73
C GLY A 107 -23.51 -28.84 -48.39
N THR A 108 -23.98 -29.50 -47.33
CA THR A 108 -24.15 -28.97 -45.96
C THR A 108 -22.85 -28.87 -45.16
N ASP A 109 -21.69 -28.97 -45.80
CA ASP A 109 -20.41 -28.99 -45.10
C ASP A 109 -19.81 -27.58 -45.06
N GLN A 110 -19.67 -27.02 -43.86
CA GLN A 110 -19.02 -25.73 -43.61
C GLN A 110 -17.53 -25.82 -43.97
N TYR A 111 -17.15 -25.38 -45.17
CA TYR A 111 -15.75 -25.22 -45.54
C TYR A 111 -15.21 -23.89 -44.99
N GLN A 112 -14.15 -23.95 -44.19
CA GLN A 112 -13.39 -22.78 -43.74
C GLN A 112 -12.66 -22.17 -44.95
N GLY A 113 -13.02 -20.94 -45.36
CA GLY A 113 -12.31 -20.22 -46.41
C GLY A 113 -10.97 -19.68 -45.89
N THR A 114 -9.90 -19.78 -46.69
CA THR A 114 -8.64 -19.06 -46.39
C THR A 114 -8.45 -17.92 -47.38
N ILE A 115 -8.38 -16.69 -46.87
CA ILE A 115 -8.04 -15.49 -47.64
C ILE A 115 -6.60 -15.13 -47.31
N ASN A 116 -5.69 -15.17 -48.29
CA ASN A 116 -4.33 -14.65 -48.11
C ASN A 116 -4.20 -13.29 -48.81
N VAL A 117 -3.94 -12.22 -48.05
CA VAL A 117 -3.57 -10.89 -48.56
C VAL A 117 -2.06 -10.77 -48.49
N GLY A 118 -1.42 -10.43 -49.60
CA GLY A 118 0.02 -10.56 -49.79
C GLY A 118 0.83 -9.35 -49.37
N ARG A 119 0.25 -8.18 -49.12
CA ARG A 119 0.99 -7.04 -48.56
C ARG A 119 0.14 -6.26 -47.58
N ASP A 120 -0.76 -5.41 -48.08
CA ASP A 120 -1.54 -4.53 -47.21
C ASP A 120 -3.04 -4.80 -47.31
N LEU A 121 -3.69 -4.88 -46.14
CA LEU A 121 -5.14 -4.83 -46.01
C LEU A 121 -5.52 -3.41 -45.58
N VAL A 122 -6.23 -2.68 -46.42
CA VAL A 122 -6.67 -1.31 -46.11
C VAL A 122 -8.18 -1.23 -46.18
N ILE A 123 -8.83 -0.99 -45.04
CA ILE A 123 -10.28 -0.71 -44.96
C ILE A 123 -10.45 0.76 -44.59
N ARG A 124 -11.05 1.57 -45.47
CA ARG A 124 -11.18 3.02 -45.23
C ARG A 124 -12.48 3.63 -45.71
N ASN A 125 -12.85 4.81 -45.25
CA ASN A 125 -14.02 5.58 -45.72
C ASN A 125 -15.33 4.76 -45.71
N GLY A 126 -15.70 4.16 -44.58
CA GLY A 126 -16.93 3.37 -44.47
C GLY A 126 -16.83 1.95 -45.02
N GLY A 127 -15.64 1.46 -45.35
CA GLY A 127 -15.44 0.08 -45.79
C GLY A 127 -15.75 -0.93 -44.68
N GLN A 128 -16.28 -2.09 -45.04
CA GLN A 128 -16.65 -3.15 -44.09
C GLN A 128 -16.11 -4.50 -44.54
N MET A 129 -15.67 -5.32 -43.59
CA MET A 129 -15.30 -6.71 -43.82
C MET A 129 -15.90 -7.61 -42.75
N PHE A 130 -16.52 -8.71 -43.17
CA PHE A 130 -17.11 -9.72 -42.30
C PHE A 130 -16.46 -11.08 -42.58
N LEU A 131 -16.00 -11.75 -41.52
CA LEU A 131 -15.39 -13.08 -41.52
C LEU A 131 -16.20 -13.99 -40.60
N ASN A 132 -16.56 -15.20 -41.05
CA ASN A 132 -17.27 -16.16 -40.22
C ASN A 132 -16.83 -17.60 -40.53
N GLY A 133 -16.15 -18.23 -39.58
CA GLY A 133 -15.51 -19.53 -39.78
C GLY A 133 -14.27 -19.50 -40.67
N ASP A 134 -13.78 -18.31 -41.05
CA ASP A 134 -12.73 -18.13 -42.05
C ASP A 134 -11.35 -17.90 -41.43
N ILE A 135 -10.31 -18.12 -42.24
CA ILE A 135 -8.92 -17.77 -41.95
C ILE A 135 -8.53 -16.60 -42.85
N LEU A 136 -8.20 -15.45 -42.26
CA LEU A 136 -7.61 -14.33 -42.99
C LEU A 136 -6.14 -14.22 -42.62
N ASN A 137 -5.25 -14.45 -43.58
CA ASN A 137 -3.82 -14.25 -43.43
C ASN A 137 -3.38 -12.99 -44.19
N VAL A 138 -2.85 -11.99 -43.49
CA VAL A 138 -2.13 -10.88 -44.13
C VAL A 138 -0.64 -11.20 -44.06
N LEU A 139 -0.09 -11.69 -45.18
CA LEU A 139 1.29 -12.13 -45.32
C LEU A 139 2.16 -10.94 -45.74
N GLY A 140 3.30 -10.71 -45.08
CA GLY A 140 4.36 -9.86 -45.63
C GLY A 140 5.13 -10.61 -46.73
N TRP A 141 5.61 -9.92 -47.77
CA TRP A 141 6.47 -10.57 -48.78
C TRP A 141 7.78 -11.05 -48.14
N SER A 142 8.33 -12.13 -48.70
CA SER A 142 9.58 -12.82 -48.32
C SER A 142 10.86 -11.95 -48.32
N THR A 143 10.75 -10.64 -48.50
CA THR A 143 11.85 -9.67 -48.58
C THR A 143 11.95 -8.72 -47.39
N GLY A 144 11.36 -9.06 -46.24
CA GLY A 144 11.56 -8.30 -44.99
C GLY A 144 10.72 -7.02 -44.86
N VAL A 145 9.71 -6.83 -45.71
CA VAL A 145 8.71 -5.75 -45.56
C VAL A 145 7.42 -6.40 -45.06
N GLY A 146 7.17 -6.32 -43.75
CA GLY A 146 5.98 -6.90 -43.13
C GLY A 146 4.70 -6.26 -43.66
N GLY A 147 3.68 -7.06 -43.98
CA GLY A 147 2.37 -6.58 -44.39
C GLY A 147 1.64 -5.85 -43.26
N ASN A 148 0.95 -4.75 -43.57
CA ASN A 148 0.18 -4.02 -42.56
C ASN A 148 -1.32 -4.13 -42.82
N ALA A 149 -2.08 -4.15 -41.73
CA ALA A 149 -3.52 -3.97 -41.81
C ALA A 149 -3.88 -2.60 -41.23
N THR A 150 -4.65 -1.81 -41.98
CA THR A 150 -5.08 -0.47 -41.56
C THR A 150 -6.58 -0.33 -41.71
N LEU A 151 -7.28 -0.05 -40.60
CA LEU A 151 -8.66 0.38 -40.59
C LEU A 151 -8.72 1.88 -40.34
N SER A 152 -9.45 2.62 -41.16
CA SER A 152 -9.59 4.08 -40.97
C SER A 152 -10.95 4.65 -41.38
N GLN A 153 -11.30 5.84 -40.89
CA GLN A 153 -12.40 6.67 -41.43
C GLN A 153 -13.76 5.94 -41.54
N ASN A 154 -14.41 5.62 -40.42
CA ASN A 154 -15.71 4.94 -40.31
C ASN A 154 -15.74 3.49 -40.80
N SER A 155 -14.61 2.78 -40.75
CA SER A 155 -14.52 1.40 -41.25
C SER A 155 -14.75 0.36 -40.16
N SER A 156 -15.21 -0.83 -40.54
CA SER A 156 -15.39 -1.96 -39.61
C SER A 156 -14.83 -3.29 -40.10
N LEU A 157 -14.32 -4.09 -39.17
CA LEU A 157 -13.96 -5.49 -39.37
C LEU A 157 -14.62 -6.34 -38.29
N SER A 158 -15.43 -7.33 -38.68
CA SER A 158 -16.05 -8.27 -37.76
C SER A 158 -15.59 -9.68 -38.07
N ALA A 159 -15.15 -10.42 -37.07
CA ALA A 159 -14.75 -11.82 -37.19
C ALA A 159 -15.46 -12.68 -36.13
N ILE A 160 -16.06 -13.78 -36.58
CA ILE A 160 -16.80 -14.74 -35.74
C ILE A 160 -16.24 -16.14 -36.00
N ASN A 161 -15.91 -16.93 -34.97
CA ASN A 161 -15.29 -18.26 -35.14
C ASN A 161 -14.10 -18.27 -36.13
N SER A 162 -13.37 -17.17 -36.23
CA SER A 162 -12.41 -16.93 -37.31
C SER A 162 -11.00 -16.80 -36.79
N THR A 163 -10.01 -17.16 -37.60
CA THR A 163 -8.60 -16.90 -37.29
C THR A 163 -8.08 -15.78 -38.18
N LEU A 164 -7.81 -14.63 -37.59
CA LEU A 164 -7.15 -13.51 -38.23
C LEU A 164 -5.66 -13.52 -37.87
N THR A 165 -4.81 -13.86 -38.83
CA THR A 165 -3.35 -13.81 -38.66
C THR A 165 -2.78 -12.70 -39.53
N ILE A 166 -2.19 -11.70 -38.90
CA ILE A 166 -1.45 -10.63 -39.58
C ILE A 166 0.02 -10.93 -39.34
N ASN A 167 0.61 -11.66 -40.28
CA ASN A 167 2.02 -12.08 -40.29
C ASN A 167 2.98 -10.95 -40.67
N GLY A 168 2.59 -9.70 -40.42
CA GLY A 168 3.42 -8.52 -40.67
C GLY A 168 3.44 -7.58 -39.47
N ASN A 169 3.98 -6.37 -39.66
CA ASN A 169 4.50 -5.58 -38.55
C ASN A 169 3.43 -5.01 -37.62
N ARG A 170 2.32 -4.46 -38.16
CA ARG A 170 1.31 -3.72 -37.38
C ARG A 170 -0.13 -3.88 -37.91
N LEU A 171 -1.09 -4.05 -37.00
CA LEU A 171 -2.50 -3.74 -37.20
C LEU A 171 -2.80 -2.38 -36.57
N ASN A 172 -3.17 -1.39 -37.38
CA ASN A 172 -3.50 -0.06 -36.89
C ASN A 172 -4.98 0.29 -37.15
N LEU A 173 -5.66 0.77 -36.12
CA LEU A 173 -6.99 1.37 -36.22
C LEU A 173 -6.86 2.88 -36.01
N TYR A 174 -7.25 3.65 -37.02
CA TYR A 174 -7.17 5.12 -37.03
C TYR A 174 -8.52 5.81 -37.26
N GLY A 175 -8.68 7.01 -36.71
CA GLY A 175 -9.90 7.82 -36.88
C GLY A 175 -11.08 7.25 -36.09
N THR A 176 -12.22 7.02 -36.75
CA THR A 176 -13.41 6.39 -36.16
C THR A 176 -13.57 5.01 -36.78
N SER A 177 -13.04 3.94 -36.18
CA SER A 177 -13.16 2.59 -36.76
C SER A 177 -13.46 1.55 -35.69
N GLY A 178 -14.12 0.47 -36.06
CA GLY A 178 -14.51 -0.60 -35.12
C GLY A 178 -13.94 -1.96 -35.56
N MET A 179 -13.43 -2.73 -34.61
CA MET A 179 -13.15 -4.15 -34.84
C MET A 179 -13.89 -5.00 -33.80
N ALA A 180 -14.56 -6.06 -34.23
CA ALA A 180 -15.25 -7.00 -33.37
C ALA A 180 -14.72 -8.42 -33.59
N LEU A 181 -14.35 -9.11 -32.52
CA LEU A 181 -13.94 -10.51 -32.51
C LEU A 181 -14.86 -11.28 -31.58
N SER A 182 -15.47 -12.37 -32.03
CA SER A 182 -16.39 -13.14 -31.18
C SER A 182 -16.33 -14.64 -31.43
N ASN A 183 -16.84 -15.41 -30.46
CA ASN A 183 -17.02 -16.86 -30.53
C ASN A 183 -15.72 -17.60 -30.87
N SER A 184 -14.77 -17.71 -29.94
CA SER A 184 -13.52 -18.45 -30.15
C SER A 184 -12.67 -17.96 -31.33
N SER A 185 -12.82 -16.69 -31.73
CA SER A 185 -11.96 -16.10 -32.76
C SER A 185 -10.53 -15.92 -32.22
N THR A 186 -9.54 -15.97 -33.10
CA THR A 186 -8.14 -15.73 -32.74
C THR A 186 -7.58 -14.60 -33.59
N LEU A 187 -7.00 -13.58 -32.95
CA LEU A 187 -6.21 -12.54 -33.61
C LEU A 187 -4.73 -12.75 -33.27
N ASN A 188 -3.92 -13.08 -34.27
CA ASN A 188 -2.47 -13.13 -34.17
C ASN A 188 -1.87 -11.92 -34.89
N VAL A 189 -1.22 -11.02 -34.17
CA VAL A 189 -0.59 -9.80 -34.71
C VAL A 189 0.78 -9.59 -34.08
N ASN A 190 1.70 -8.93 -34.77
CA ASN A 190 2.96 -8.53 -34.15
C ASN A 190 2.77 -7.30 -33.23
N GLU A 191 2.14 -6.24 -33.75
CA GLU A 191 1.78 -5.06 -32.96
C GLU A 191 0.34 -4.65 -33.27
N LEU A 192 -0.39 -4.24 -32.23
CA LEU A 192 -1.74 -3.71 -32.32
C LEU A 192 -1.74 -2.27 -31.80
N GLY A 193 -2.07 -1.33 -32.69
CA GLY A 193 -2.17 0.09 -32.38
C GLY A 193 -3.58 0.61 -32.57
N LEU A 194 -4.16 1.18 -31.51
CA LEU A 194 -5.43 1.91 -31.59
C LEU A 194 -5.17 3.41 -31.35
N GLY A 195 -5.52 4.26 -32.31
CA GLY A 195 -5.35 5.72 -32.20
C GLY A 195 -6.52 6.49 -32.81
N GLY A 196 -7.14 7.40 -32.06
CA GLY A 196 -8.38 8.07 -32.47
C GLY A 196 -9.58 7.61 -31.63
N THR A 197 -10.79 7.75 -32.17
CA THR A 197 -12.04 7.28 -31.58
C THR A 197 -12.40 5.89 -32.11
N ASN A 198 -11.56 4.89 -31.83
CA ASN A 198 -11.78 3.51 -32.30
C ASN A 198 -12.31 2.62 -31.18
N THR A 199 -13.05 1.59 -31.57
CA THR A 199 -13.51 0.53 -30.67
C THR A 199 -12.92 -0.83 -31.08
N LEU A 200 -12.49 -1.61 -30.10
CA LEU A 200 -12.17 -3.02 -30.27
C LEU A 200 -12.97 -3.83 -29.25
N ASP A 201 -13.93 -4.60 -29.72
CA ASP A 201 -14.77 -5.46 -28.89
C ASP A 201 -14.38 -6.92 -29.13
N VAL A 202 -14.02 -7.62 -28.05
CA VAL A 202 -13.55 -9.00 -28.08
C VAL A 202 -14.36 -9.82 -27.09
N THR A 203 -15.05 -10.85 -27.56
CA THR A 203 -15.89 -11.72 -26.74
C THR A 203 -15.50 -13.18 -26.94
N ASP A 204 -15.23 -13.89 -25.84
CA ASP A 204 -14.85 -15.31 -25.81
C ASP A 204 -13.78 -15.67 -26.84
N SER A 205 -12.78 -14.81 -27.02
CA SER A 205 -11.79 -14.90 -28.11
C SER A 205 -10.36 -14.68 -27.60
N THR A 206 -9.36 -14.94 -28.45
CA THR A 206 -7.93 -14.87 -28.10
C THR A 206 -7.21 -13.80 -28.92
N LEU A 207 -6.46 -12.91 -28.26
CA LEU A 207 -5.56 -11.93 -28.87
C LEU A 207 -4.12 -12.30 -28.52
N ASN A 208 -3.37 -12.73 -29.52
CA ASN A 208 -1.94 -13.00 -29.40
C ASN A 208 -1.17 -11.89 -30.09
N ILE A 209 -0.46 -11.08 -29.30
CA ILE A 209 0.26 -9.89 -29.74
C ILE A 209 1.75 -10.11 -29.48
N ALA A 210 2.51 -10.45 -30.52
CA ALA A 210 3.89 -10.90 -30.32
C ALA A 210 4.81 -9.83 -29.70
N ASN A 211 4.54 -8.55 -29.94
CA ASN A 211 5.38 -7.43 -29.51
C ASN A 211 4.62 -6.37 -28.70
N ARG A 212 3.83 -5.50 -29.34
CA ARG A 212 3.27 -4.32 -28.65
C ARG A 212 1.75 -4.22 -28.76
N PHE A 213 1.09 -4.14 -27.60
CA PHE A 213 -0.29 -3.71 -27.46
C PHE A 213 -0.34 -2.25 -27.03
N GLY A 214 -0.71 -1.36 -27.95
CA GLY A 214 -0.76 0.08 -27.73
C GLY A 214 -2.15 0.66 -27.99
N ILE A 215 -2.70 1.34 -26.99
CA ILE A 215 -3.99 2.05 -27.09
C ILE A 215 -3.74 3.53 -26.78
N GLY A 216 -4.38 4.42 -27.54
CA GLY A 216 -4.18 5.86 -27.41
C GLY A 216 -2.91 6.33 -28.12
N LEU A 217 -2.52 5.67 -29.22
CA LEU A 217 -1.39 6.10 -30.05
C LEU A 217 -1.83 7.27 -30.96
N GLY A 218 -2.19 8.43 -30.40
CA GLY A 218 -2.66 9.57 -31.20
C GLY A 218 -3.19 10.76 -30.40
N THR A 219 -3.43 11.88 -31.09
CA THR A 219 -3.77 13.19 -30.49
C THR A 219 -5.14 13.20 -29.79
N GLY A 220 -5.16 12.96 -28.47
CA GLY A 220 -6.22 13.38 -27.54
C GLY A 220 -7.61 12.77 -27.67
N ASN A 221 -7.81 11.82 -28.59
CA ASN A 221 -9.10 11.19 -28.85
C ASN A 221 -9.19 9.83 -28.14
N ALA A 222 -10.31 9.60 -27.45
CA ALA A 222 -10.53 8.39 -26.64
C ALA A 222 -10.76 7.15 -27.51
N SER A 223 -9.84 6.18 -27.44
CA SER A 223 -10.05 4.81 -27.94
C SER A 223 -10.61 3.92 -26.83
N ALA A 224 -11.47 2.95 -27.19
CA ALA A 224 -12.06 2.01 -26.24
C ALA A 224 -11.77 0.56 -26.64
N VAL A 225 -11.41 -0.27 -25.67
CA VAL A 225 -11.28 -1.72 -25.84
C VAL A 225 -12.15 -2.43 -24.81
N THR A 226 -13.02 -3.32 -25.28
CA THR A 226 -13.87 -4.17 -24.44
C THR A 226 -13.45 -5.63 -24.61
N LEU A 227 -13.13 -6.31 -23.52
CA LEU A 227 -12.77 -7.73 -23.49
C LEU A 227 -13.76 -8.46 -22.58
N THR A 228 -14.43 -9.49 -23.08
CA THR A 228 -15.37 -10.32 -22.29
C THR A 228 -15.00 -11.79 -22.46
N GLY A 229 -14.76 -12.52 -21.37
CA GLY A 229 -14.41 -13.95 -21.41
C GLY A 229 -13.18 -14.29 -22.28
N SER A 230 -12.32 -13.31 -22.54
CA SER A 230 -11.29 -13.38 -23.58
C SER A 230 -9.88 -13.50 -22.99
N THR A 231 -8.91 -13.86 -23.80
CA THR A 231 -7.50 -13.89 -23.40
C THR A 231 -6.68 -12.93 -24.25
N VAL A 232 -5.80 -12.16 -23.61
CA VAL A 232 -4.83 -11.29 -24.27
C VAL A 232 -3.45 -11.66 -23.79
N ASP A 233 -2.55 -11.95 -24.72
CA ASP A 233 -1.13 -12.20 -24.46
C ASP A 233 -0.30 -11.24 -25.30
N ALA A 234 0.38 -10.30 -24.65
CA ALA A 234 1.18 -9.26 -25.29
C ALA A 234 2.56 -9.17 -24.62
N LEU A 235 3.62 -8.85 -25.39
CA LEU A 235 4.93 -8.59 -24.79
C LEU A 235 4.95 -7.26 -24.01
N PHE A 236 4.49 -6.16 -24.62
CA PHE A 236 4.35 -4.85 -23.97
C PHE A 236 2.91 -4.34 -23.97
N GLY A 237 2.47 -3.80 -22.83
CA GLY A 237 1.18 -3.11 -22.70
C GLY A 237 1.34 -1.61 -22.48
N SER A 238 0.74 -0.78 -23.34
CA SER A 238 0.74 0.67 -23.16
C SER A 238 -0.64 1.25 -23.45
N ILE A 239 -1.31 1.75 -22.42
CA ILE A 239 -2.64 2.36 -22.49
C ILE A 239 -2.49 3.84 -22.14
N ARG A 240 -2.77 4.73 -23.10
CA ARG A 240 -2.50 6.17 -22.95
C ARG A 240 -3.63 7.09 -23.43
N ASP A 241 -3.50 8.38 -23.16
CA ASP A 241 -4.20 9.47 -23.86
C ASP A 241 -5.73 9.35 -23.87
N ASN A 242 -6.33 9.21 -22.68
CA ASN A 242 -7.77 9.03 -22.45
C ASN A 242 -8.36 7.73 -23.02
N ALA A 243 -7.51 6.74 -23.32
CA ALA A 243 -7.98 5.41 -23.67
C ALA A 243 -8.72 4.75 -22.50
N THR A 244 -9.72 3.93 -22.83
CA THR A 244 -10.45 3.09 -21.88
C THR A 244 -10.29 1.61 -22.24
N VAL A 245 -9.88 0.79 -21.28
CA VAL A 245 -9.92 -0.68 -21.39
C VAL A 245 -10.87 -1.23 -20.35
N SER A 246 -11.82 -2.04 -20.77
CA SER A 246 -12.74 -2.77 -19.87
C SER A 246 -12.61 -4.26 -20.13
N ALA A 247 -12.14 -5.01 -19.15
CA ALA A 247 -11.97 -6.45 -19.22
C ALA A 247 -12.86 -7.12 -18.18
N THR A 248 -13.77 -7.99 -18.61
CA THR A 248 -14.67 -8.75 -17.72
C THR A 248 -14.48 -10.25 -17.95
N GLY A 249 -14.16 -11.00 -16.90
CA GLY A 249 -13.85 -12.44 -16.96
C GLY A 249 -12.70 -12.79 -17.91
N SER A 250 -11.88 -11.80 -18.28
CA SER A 250 -10.83 -11.93 -19.29
C SER A 250 -9.46 -11.99 -18.63
N SER A 251 -8.51 -12.72 -19.19
CA SER A 251 -7.14 -12.75 -18.68
C SER A 251 -6.20 -11.93 -19.57
N LEU A 252 -5.43 -11.02 -18.97
CA LEU A 252 -4.49 -10.16 -19.66
C LEU A 252 -3.07 -10.48 -19.18
N ALA A 253 -2.18 -10.79 -20.10
CA ALA A 253 -0.77 -11.03 -19.82
C ALA A 253 0.10 -10.03 -20.59
N PHE A 254 0.93 -9.29 -19.86
CA PHE A 254 1.97 -8.42 -20.39
C PHE A 254 3.33 -9.03 -20.04
N ARG A 255 4.08 -9.56 -21.00
CA ARG A 255 5.27 -10.37 -20.70
C ARG A 255 6.47 -9.57 -20.19
N ASP A 256 6.43 -8.25 -20.33
CA ASP A 256 7.46 -7.31 -19.90
C ASP A 256 6.75 -6.15 -19.15
N ASN A 257 6.93 -4.90 -19.56
CA ASN A 257 6.35 -3.73 -18.93
C ASN A 257 4.90 -3.45 -19.36
N ALA A 258 4.07 -3.09 -18.38
CA ALA A 258 2.71 -2.59 -18.57
C ALA A 258 2.62 -1.15 -18.05
N SER A 259 2.02 -0.24 -18.83
CA SER A 259 1.89 1.16 -18.44
C SER A 259 0.50 1.71 -18.77
N ILE A 260 -0.10 2.35 -17.78
CA ILE A 260 -1.37 3.08 -17.87
C ILE A 260 -1.06 4.55 -17.54
N GLU A 261 -1.21 5.43 -18.53
CA GLU A 261 -0.81 6.83 -18.43
C GLU A 261 -1.89 7.77 -18.98
N ASN A 262 -2.48 8.62 -18.14
CA ASN A 262 -3.65 9.42 -18.52
C ASN A 262 -4.79 8.58 -19.14
N ALA A 263 -4.99 7.35 -18.67
CA ALA A 263 -5.94 6.40 -19.23
C ALA A 263 -6.64 5.59 -18.15
N THR A 264 -7.75 4.93 -18.49
CA THR A 264 -8.54 4.13 -17.55
C THR A 264 -8.53 2.68 -17.96
N MET A 265 -8.25 1.78 -17.03
CA MET A 265 -8.40 0.35 -17.20
C MET A 265 -9.22 -0.24 -16.05
N THR A 266 -10.23 -1.02 -16.38
CA THR A 266 -11.03 -1.78 -15.43
C THR A 266 -10.91 -3.26 -15.71
N GLN A 267 -10.59 -4.05 -14.70
CA GLN A 267 -10.44 -5.50 -14.75
C GLN A 267 -11.40 -6.14 -13.74
N ASN A 268 -12.47 -6.77 -14.23
CA ASN A 268 -13.50 -7.43 -13.42
C ASN A 268 -13.40 -8.95 -13.58
N GLY A 269 -12.75 -9.63 -12.64
CA GLY A 269 -12.42 -11.05 -12.72
C GLY A 269 -11.27 -11.37 -13.69
N GLY A 270 -10.91 -12.65 -13.77
CA GLY A 270 -9.75 -13.12 -14.55
C GLY A 270 -8.40 -12.75 -13.93
N ASP A 271 -7.32 -13.07 -14.65
CA ASP A 271 -5.94 -12.79 -14.20
C ASP A 271 -5.36 -11.58 -14.94
N LEU A 272 -4.66 -10.71 -14.21
CA LEU A 272 -3.73 -9.73 -14.78
C LEU A 272 -2.30 -10.17 -14.45
N VAL A 273 -1.55 -10.50 -15.48
CA VAL A 273 -0.16 -10.96 -15.38
C VAL A 273 0.76 -9.91 -15.96
N PHE A 274 1.83 -9.57 -15.25
CA PHE A 274 2.89 -8.72 -15.81
C PHE A 274 4.27 -9.31 -15.57
N GLY A 275 5.17 -9.03 -16.51
CA GLY A 275 6.55 -9.47 -16.51
C GLY A 275 7.39 -8.67 -15.54
N ASP A 276 7.65 -7.39 -15.86
CA ASP A 276 8.65 -6.59 -15.15
C ASP A 276 8.03 -5.57 -14.19
N GLU A 277 7.46 -4.48 -14.73
CA GLU A 277 6.87 -3.42 -13.94
C GLU A 277 5.47 -3.04 -14.47
N LEU A 278 4.53 -2.84 -13.55
CA LEU A 278 3.23 -2.25 -13.81
C LEU A 278 3.23 -0.80 -13.34
N PHE A 279 3.14 0.13 -14.28
CA PHE A 279 3.08 1.56 -14.04
C PHE A 279 1.67 2.11 -14.16
N VAL A 280 1.23 2.85 -13.15
CA VAL A 280 0.02 3.69 -13.23
C VAL A 280 0.42 5.13 -12.93
N ARG A 281 0.30 6.01 -13.93
CA ARG A 281 0.87 7.35 -13.86
C ARG A 281 0.11 8.42 -14.62
N GLY A 282 0.47 9.69 -14.39
CA GLY A 282 -0.10 10.83 -15.11
C GLY A 282 -1.62 10.85 -15.02
N GLY A 283 -2.21 10.77 -13.82
CA GLY A 283 -3.66 10.70 -13.66
C GLY A 283 -4.35 9.44 -14.22
N GLY A 284 -3.59 8.43 -14.67
CA GLY A 284 -4.14 7.14 -15.09
C GLY A 284 -4.79 6.39 -13.94
N SER A 285 -5.79 5.56 -14.24
CA SER A 285 -6.55 4.78 -13.26
C SER A 285 -6.62 3.31 -13.66
N LEU A 286 -6.27 2.43 -12.72
CA LEU A 286 -6.42 0.98 -12.82
C LEU A 286 -7.32 0.50 -11.69
N ALA A 287 -8.52 0.02 -12.04
CA ALA A 287 -9.45 -0.58 -11.10
C ALA A 287 -9.53 -2.09 -11.35
N ILE A 288 -9.36 -2.89 -10.30
CA ILE A 288 -9.35 -4.35 -10.37
C ILE A 288 -10.33 -4.89 -9.33
N ASP A 289 -11.33 -5.63 -9.77
CA ASP A 289 -12.37 -6.23 -8.93
C ASP A 289 -12.46 -7.74 -9.14
N GLY A 290 -12.41 -8.51 -8.05
CA GLY A 290 -12.57 -9.97 -8.11
C GLY A 290 -11.49 -10.72 -8.91
N ALA A 291 -10.32 -10.13 -9.12
CA ALA A 291 -9.27 -10.64 -10.02
C ALA A 291 -7.95 -10.93 -9.28
N THR A 292 -7.09 -11.71 -9.91
CA THR A 292 -5.72 -11.96 -9.42
C THR A 292 -4.73 -11.18 -10.26
N VAL A 293 -4.02 -10.24 -9.63
CA VAL A 293 -2.85 -9.59 -10.21
C VAL A 293 -1.61 -10.34 -9.75
N ARG A 294 -0.83 -10.87 -10.70
CA ARG A 294 0.38 -11.61 -10.39
C ARG A 294 1.56 -11.16 -11.23
N HIS A 295 2.68 -10.99 -10.55
CA HIS A 295 3.97 -10.96 -11.20
C HIS A 295 4.32 -12.39 -11.66
N GLN A 296 4.85 -12.54 -12.87
CA GLN A 296 5.38 -13.82 -13.34
C GLN A 296 6.74 -13.60 -13.98
N ASN A 297 7.77 -14.30 -13.50
CA ASN A 297 9.07 -14.27 -14.14
C ASN A 297 9.00 -15.04 -15.47
N LEU A 298 8.97 -14.29 -16.57
CA LEU A 298 8.85 -14.82 -17.92
C LEU A 298 10.21 -14.95 -18.63
N GLY A 299 11.32 -14.93 -17.88
CA GLY A 299 12.64 -15.35 -18.36
C GLY A 299 13.73 -14.28 -18.34
N ASP A 300 13.49 -13.10 -17.75
CA ASP A 300 14.51 -12.07 -17.55
C ASP A 300 15.15 -12.16 -16.15
N VAL A 301 16.47 -12.00 -16.08
CA VAL A 301 17.28 -12.10 -14.86
C VAL A 301 17.17 -10.82 -14.03
N ASP A 302 16.84 -9.69 -14.67
CA ASP A 302 16.68 -8.37 -14.04
C ASP A 302 15.24 -8.09 -13.58
N ASN A 303 14.37 -9.10 -13.67
CA ASN A 303 12.94 -8.94 -13.50
C ASN A 303 12.59 -8.35 -12.11
N ARG A 304 11.96 -7.17 -12.12
CA ARG A 304 11.67 -6.39 -10.92
C ARG A 304 10.31 -6.66 -10.32
N GLY A 305 9.37 -7.37 -10.93
CA GLY A 305 8.04 -7.62 -10.35
C GLY A 305 7.46 -6.48 -9.49
N ALA A 306 7.46 -5.25 -10.02
CA ALA A 306 7.13 -4.05 -9.25
C ALA A 306 5.83 -3.39 -9.72
N VAL A 307 5.03 -2.92 -8.77
CA VAL A 307 3.89 -2.03 -9.05
C VAL A 307 4.28 -0.63 -8.61
N VAL A 308 4.28 0.31 -9.55
CA VAL A 308 4.67 1.70 -9.31
C VAL A 308 3.52 2.63 -9.67
N VAL A 309 3.04 3.37 -8.68
CA VAL A 309 1.97 4.36 -8.83
C VAL A 309 2.53 5.75 -8.53
N HIS A 310 2.47 6.66 -9.48
CA HIS A 310 3.06 8.00 -9.33
C HIS A 310 2.34 9.05 -10.18
N ASP A 311 2.71 10.32 -10.04
CA ASP A 311 2.21 11.46 -10.83
C ASP A 311 0.68 11.51 -10.96
N GLY A 312 -0.04 11.34 -9.84
CA GLY A 312 -1.51 11.35 -9.82
C GLY A 312 -2.17 10.03 -10.23
N GLY A 313 -1.40 8.98 -10.53
CA GLY A 313 -1.93 7.66 -10.87
C GLY A 313 -2.72 7.03 -9.72
N GLN A 314 -3.70 6.18 -10.05
CA GLN A 314 -4.59 5.55 -9.10
C GLN A 314 -4.70 4.04 -9.35
N LEU A 315 -4.41 3.23 -8.34
CA LEU A 315 -4.65 1.80 -8.33
C LEU A 315 -5.70 1.45 -7.29
N ALA A 316 -6.79 0.84 -7.70
CA ALA A 316 -7.84 0.35 -6.82
C ALA A 316 -7.97 -1.18 -6.94
N LEU A 317 -7.85 -1.88 -5.82
CA LEU A 317 -8.07 -3.31 -5.70
C LEU A 317 -9.31 -3.56 -4.82
N SER A 318 -10.31 -4.26 -5.33
CA SER A 318 -11.48 -4.70 -4.58
C SER A 318 -11.68 -6.21 -4.70
N SER A 319 -11.90 -6.90 -3.58
CA SER A 319 -12.13 -8.36 -3.56
C SER A 319 -11.09 -9.16 -4.37
N SER A 320 -9.84 -8.67 -4.42
CA SER A 320 -8.81 -9.11 -5.37
C SER A 320 -7.58 -9.63 -4.63
N THR A 321 -6.68 -10.27 -5.38
CA THR A 321 -5.37 -10.68 -4.87
C THR A 321 -4.27 -10.00 -5.68
N LEU A 322 -3.36 -9.28 -5.02
CA LEU A 322 -2.10 -8.83 -5.59
C LEU A 322 -0.96 -9.69 -5.03
N ASP A 323 -0.34 -10.51 -5.87
CA ASP A 323 0.76 -11.39 -5.49
C ASP A 323 2.02 -11.10 -6.33
N LEU A 324 3.02 -10.50 -5.68
CA LEU A 324 4.31 -10.20 -6.29
C LEU A 324 5.38 -11.26 -5.98
N VAL A 325 5.10 -12.20 -5.09
CA VAL A 325 6.11 -13.07 -4.47
C VAL A 325 6.14 -14.46 -5.11
N SER A 326 4.99 -15.01 -5.49
CA SER A 326 4.91 -16.35 -6.08
C SER A 326 5.55 -16.46 -7.48
N GLY A 327 5.76 -15.33 -8.17
CA GLY A 327 6.26 -15.28 -9.54
C GLY A 327 7.73 -15.64 -9.77
N GLY A 328 8.53 -15.85 -8.71
CA GLY A 328 9.93 -16.28 -8.83
C GLY A 328 10.86 -15.25 -9.48
N GLY A 329 10.96 -14.05 -8.91
CA GLY A 329 11.92 -13.01 -9.31
C GLY A 329 12.99 -12.73 -8.25
N PRO A 330 14.08 -12.01 -8.57
CA PRO A 330 15.06 -11.58 -7.59
C PRO A 330 14.40 -10.84 -6.43
N ALA A 331 14.91 -11.13 -5.24
CA ALA A 331 14.50 -10.58 -3.96
C ALA A 331 14.19 -9.07 -3.96
N ASN A 332 14.94 -8.27 -4.72
CA ASN A 332 14.91 -6.81 -4.62
C ASN A 332 13.81 -6.16 -5.47
N GLY A 333 13.17 -6.94 -6.34
CA GLY A 333 12.16 -6.44 -7.24
C GLY A 333 10.78 -6.29 -6.60
N GLN A 334 10.34 -7.29 -5.84
CA GLN A 334 8.93 -7.53 -5.50
C GLN A 334 8.32 -6.45 -4.59
N ARG A 335 7.94 -5.31 -5.16
CA ARG A 335 7.61 -4.09 -4.41
C ARG A 335 6.36 -3.39 -4.94
N VAL A 336 5.62 -2.78 -4.01
CA VAL A 336 4.62 -1.76 -4.30
C VAL A 336 5.21 -0.43 -3.88
N THR A 337 5.33 0.51 -4.80
CA THR A 337 5.87 1.85 -4.55
C THR A 337 4.87 2.91 -4.99
N VAL A 338 4.51 3.80 -4.06
CA VAL A 338 3.59 4.91 -4.31
C VAL A 338 4.34 6.22 -4.12
N ASN A 339 4.50 6.98 -5.19
CA ASN A 339 5.23 8.26 -5.20
C ASN A 339 4.27 9.44 -5.39
N THR A 340 4.80 10.62 -5.67
CA THR A 340 4.11 11.92 -5.70
C THR A 340 2.75 11.92 -6.38
N GLY A 341 1.72 12.17 -5.58
CA GLY A 341 0.31 12.23 -6.02
C GLY A 341 -0.31 10.87 -6.35
N GLY A 342 0.46 9.79 -6.31
CA GLY A 342 -0.02 8.43 -6.53
C GLY A 342 -0.90 7.95 -5.37
N GLN A 343 -1.92 7.15 -5.68
CA GLN A 343 -2.83 6.58 -4.69
C GLN A 343 -3.07 5.11 -4.96
N VAL A 344 -2.93 4.29 -3.92
CA VAL A 344 -3.30 2.87 -3.92
C VAL A 344 -4.41 2.67 -2.89
N SER A 345 -5.54 2.11 -3.31
CA SER A 345 -6.65 1.73 -2.45
C SER A 345 -6.87 0.22 -2.52
N VAL A 346 -6.93 -0.45 -1.37
CA VAL A 346 -7.06 -1.91 -1.26
C VAL A 346 -8.24 -2.22 -0.35
N THR A 347 -9.30 -2.82 -0.88
CA THR A 347 -10.53 -3.13 -0.13
C THR A 347 -10.90 -4.60 -0.24
N GLY A 348 -11.15 -5.28 0.89
CA GLY A 348 -11.53 -6.71 0.92
C GLY A 348 -10.55 -7.63 0.18
N SER A 349 -9.29 -7.24 0.06
CA SER A 349 -8.30 -7.85 -0.83
C SER A 349 -7.11 -8.42 -0.06
N THR A 350 -6.29 -9.22 -0.73
CA THR A 350 -5.01 -9.70 -0.18
C THR A 350 -3.86 -9.12 -0.99
N VAL A 351 -2.88 -8.52 -0.31
CA VAL A 351 -1.64 -8.03 -0.92
C VAL A 351 -0.47 -8.81 -0.33
N THR A 352 0.28 -9.49 -1.20
CA THR A 352 1.53 -10.17 -0.87
C THR A 352 2.66 -9.56 -1.67
N ALA A 353 3.53 -8.82 -0.99
CA ALA A 353 4.70 -8.17 -1.58
C ALA A 353 5.91 -8.41 -0.69
N ARG A 354 7.11 -8.04 -1.13
CA ARG A 354 8.26 -7.98 -0.21
C ARG A 354 8.36 -6.61 0.43
N THR A 355 8.15 -5.55 -0.34
CA THR A 355 8.19 -4.18 0.16
C THR A 355 6.93 -3.44 -0.25
N VAL A 356 6.32 -2.71 0.68
CA VAL A 356 5.25 -1.75 0.40
C VAL A 356 5.72 -0.40 0.93
N THR A 357 5.90 0.57 0.04
CA THR A 357 6.42 1.89 0.41
C THR A 357 5.55 3.00 -0.17
N ALA A 358 5.18 3.95 0.69
CA ALA A 358 4.62 5.24 0.31
C ALA A 358 5.67 6.33 0.50
N ASN A 359 6.13 6.93 -0.58
CA ASN A 359 7.12 8.03 -0.61
C ASN A 359 6.43 9.38 -0.75
N THR A 360 7.20 10.43 -1.08
CA THR A 360 6.77 11.84 -1.15
C THR A 360 5.40 12.09 -1.75
N GLY A 361 4.40 12.31 -0.91
CA GLY A 361 3.02 12.61 -1.29
C GLY A 361 2.23 11.43 -1.88
N GLY A 362 2.77 10.22 -1.82
CA GLY A 362 2.08 8.98 -2.16
C GLY A 362 1.21 8.48 -1.01
N GLN A 363 0.08 7.83 -1.34
CA GLN A 363 -0.86 7.33 -0.34
C GLN A 363 -1.22 5.87 -0.60
N VAL A 364 -1.13 5.04 0.45
CA VAL A 364 -1.62 3.67 0.47
C VAL A 364 -2.74 3.58 1.50
N SER A 365 -3.97 3.26 1.07
CA SER A 365 -5.11 3.05 1.94
C SER A 365 -5.62 1.62 1.83
N VAL A 366 -5.79 0.94 2.96
CA VAL A 366 -6.11 -0.48 3.02
C VAL A 366 -7.27 -0.69 3.99
N THR A 367 -8.37 -1.30 3.54
CA THR A 367 -9.59 -1.50 4.34
C THR A 367 -10.05 -2.95 4.24
N GLY A 368 -10.36 -3.60 5.36
CA GLY A 368 -10.87 -4.99 5.38
C GLY A 368 -9.96 -6.01 4.68
N SER A 369 -8.67 -5.71 4.57
CA SER A 369 -7.73 -6.41 3.68
C SER A 369 -6.53 -6.93 4.46
N THR A 370 -5.91 -8.01 3.96
CA THR A 370 -4.68 -8.55 4.53
C THR A 370 -3.48 -8.10 3.69
N VAL A 371 -2.50 -7.46 4.33
CA VAL A 371 -1.23 -7.10 3.70
C VAL A 371 -0.15 -7.93 4.36
N THR A 372 0.58 -8.70 3.56
CA THR A 372 1.76 -9.44 3.98
C THR A 372 2.95 -8.90 3.21
N ALA A 373 3.86 -8.26 3.93
CA ALA A 373 5.11 -7.74 3.37
C ALA A 373 6.30 -8.07 4.27
N ARG A 374 7.52 -7.95 3.77
CA ARG A 374 8.71 -7.94 4.63
C ARG A 374 8.91 -6.56 5.22
N THR A 375 8.80 -5.52 4.41
CA THR A 375 8.94 -4.13 4.86
C THR A 375 7.72 -3.35 4.44
N VAL A 376 7.20 -2.56 5.38
CA VAL A 376 6.11 -1.61 5.15
C VAL A 376 6.62 -0.27 5.63
N SER A 377 6.75 0.72 4.74
CA SER A 377 7.29 2.03 5.10
C SER A 377 6.49 3.20 4.54
N ALA A 378 6.42 4.27 5.32
CA ALA A 378 5.97 5.59 4.88
C ALA A 378 7.14 6.58 5.06
N GLU A 379 7.62 7.16 3.97
CA GLU A 379 8.83 7.97 3.90
C GLU A 379 8.55 9.30 3.18
N ASP A 380 9.34 10.32 3.46
CA ASP A 380 9.34 11.63 2.77
C ASP A 380 7.96 12.33 2.68
N ALA A 381 7.14 12.27 3.72
CA ALA A 381 5.73 12.74 3.72
C ALA A 381 4.74 11.88 2.89
N GLY A 382 5.08 10.62 2.61
CA GLY A 382 4.14 9.59 2.19
C GLY A 382 3.22 9.15 3.32
N SER A 383 2.06 8.58 2.99
CA SER A 383 1.09 8.12 3.99
C SER A 383 0.64 6.69 3.77
N LEU A 384 0.63 5.91 4.85
CA LEU A 384 0.05 4.57 4.90
C LEU A 384 -1.11 4.54 5.90
N TYR A 385 -2.28 4.17 5.40
CA TYR A 385 -3.53 4.08 6.14
C TYR A 385 -4.03 2.64 6.14
N GLN A 386 -3.89 1.94 7.26
CA GLN A 386 -4.55 0.65 7.45
C GLN A 386 -5.83 0.90 8.26
N GLN A 387 -6.98 0.65 7.67
CA GLN A 387 -8.32 0.86 8.23
C GLN A 387 -8.99 -0.47 8.61
N THR A 388 -10.14 -0.34 9.25
CA THR A 388 -10.88 -1.38 9.98
C THR A 388 -10.94 -2.74 9.27
N GLY A 389 -10.76 -3.80 10.05
CA GLY A 389 -11.04 -5.18 9.63
C GLY A 389 -9.91 -5.84 8.81
N GLY A 390 -8.72 -5.23 8.78
CA GLY A 390 -7.55 -5.78 8.10
C GLY A 390 -6.47 -6.31 9.05
N THR A 391 -5.57 -7.13 8.49
CA THR A 391 -4.35 -7.59 9.17
C THR A 391 -3.12 -7.14 8.39
N LEU A 392 -2.15 -6.53 9.08
CA LEU A 392 -0.85 -6.18 8.52
C LEU A 392 0.22 -7.12 9.11
N ASN A 393 0.77 -8.00 8.29
CA ASN A 393 1.87 -8.86 8.67
C ASN A 393 3.16 -8.33 8.04
N THR A 394 4.13 -7.95 8.86
CA THR A 394 5.41 -7.43 8.38
C THR A 394 6.61 -7.92 9.20
N LEU A 395 7.80 -7.87 8.61
CA LEU A 395 9.03 -7.92 9.40
C LEU A 395 9.29 -6.53 10.00
N ASN A 396 9.31 -5.49 9.18
CA ASN A 396 9.54 -4.13 9.66
C ASN A 396 8.39 -3.18 9.26
N LEU A 397 8.01 -2.31 10.19
CA LEU A 397 7.08 -1.22 9.96
C LEU A 397 7.78 0.10 10.28
N SER A 398 7.78 1.07 9.37
CA SER A 398 8.41 2.36 9.65
C SER A 398 7.62 3.56 9.13
N SER A 399 7.63 4.64 9.90
CA SER A 399 7.44 6.01 9.39
C SER A 399 8.76 6.78 9.54
N ALA A 400 9.17 7.51 8.52
CA ALA A 400 10.39 8.33 8.52
C ALA A 400 10.20 9.60 7.68
N ASP A 401 11.06 10.61 7.90
CA ASP A 401 11.14 11.83 7.07
C ASP A 401 9.78 12.50 6.82
N ALA A 402 9.05 12.80 7.90
CA ALA A 402 7.68 13.34 7.88
C ALA A 402 6.59 12.41 7.29
N GLY A 403 6.95 11.17 6.93
CA GLY A 403 6.03 10.12 6.56
C GLY A 403 5.07 9.76 7.69
N GLU A 404 3.91 9.22 7.32
CA GLU A 404 2.84 8.92 8.26
C GLU A 404 2.34 7.48 8.14
N VAL A 405 2.26 6.79 9.26
CA VAL A 405 1.56 5.52 9.40
C VAL A 405 0.35 5.73 10.32
N ARG A 406 -0.87 5.53 9.81
CA ARG A 406 -2.08 5.43 10.65
C ARG A 406 -2.67 4.03 10.56
N LEU A 407 -2.95 3.45 11.72
CA LEU A 407 -3.56 2.15 11.91
C LEU A 407 -4.88 2.35 12.66
N ASN A 408 -5.99 1.87 12.12
CA ASN A 408 -7.31 2.04 12.73
C ASN A 408 -8.08 0.71 12.77
N SER A 409 -8.39 0.22 13.97
CA SER A 409 -9.21 -0.97 14.19
C SER A 409 -8.66 -2.20 13.45
N THR A 410 -7.35 -2.42 13.59
CA THR A 410 -6.59 -3.43 12.85
C THR A 410 -5.74 -4.31 13.76
N VAL A 411 -5.30 -5.45 13.23
CA VAL A 411 -4.26 -6.26 13.86
C VAL A 411 -2.98 -6.09 13.06
N VAL A 412 -1.89 -5.73 13.73
CA VAL A 412 -0.57 -5.60 13.12
C VAL A 412 0.40 -6.54 13.82
N ASN A 413 1.04 -7.40 13.04
CA ASN A 413 2.06 -8.34 13.50
C ASN A 413 3.40 -7.96 12.86
N ALA A 414 4.25 -7.28 13.60
CA ALA A 414 5.62 -6.94 13.21
C ALA A 414 6.60 -7.94 13.85
N THR A 415 7.17 -8.84 13.04
CA THR A 415 8.12 -9.86 13.53
C THR A 415 9.53 -9.33 13.76
N GLY A 416 9.82 -8.13 13.29
CA GLY A 416 11.05 -7.36 13.52
C GLY A 416 10.72 -6.08 14.28
N ASN A 417 11.19 -4.93 13.80
CA ASN A 417 11.09 -3.66 14.52
C ASN A 417 9.96 -2.77 13.99
N VAL A 418 9.46 -1.90 14.85
CA VAL A 418 8.62 -0.75 14.48
C VAL A 418 9.41 0.53 14.72
N THR A 419 9.51 1.38 13.71
CA THR A 419 10.21 2.67 13.78
C THR A 419 9.23 3.81 13.51
N ALA A 420 9.14 4.77 14.42
CA ALA A 420 8.25 5.91 14.36
C ALA A 420 9.07 7.21 14.36
N ASP A 421 9.82 7.43 13.28
CA ASP A 421 10.63 8.64 13.07
C ASP A 421 9.81 9.75 12.38
N GLY A 422 8.65 9.39 11.82
CA GLY A 422 7.62 10.31 11.34
C GLY A 422 6.41 10.37 12.27
N ALA A 423 5.22 10.55 11.69
CA ALA A 423 3.96 10.40 12.41
C ALA A 423 3.57 8.92 12.47
N PHE A 424 3.24 8.43 13.66
CA PHE A 424 2.74 7.07 13.88
C PHE A 424 1.51 7.12 14.77
N ASN A 425 0.35 6.71 14.26
CA ASN A 425 -0.89 6.74 15.03
C ASN A 425 -1.62 5.40 14.95
N ALA A 426 -1.89 4.80 16.11
CA ALA A 426 -2.67 3.58 16.22
C ALA A 426 -3.93 3.85 17.04
N THR A 427 -5.10 3.68 16.43
CA THR A 427 -6.41 3.82 17.07
C THR A 427 -7.16 2.50 17.05
N GLY A 428 -7.68 2.02 18.17
CA GLY A 428 -8.42 0.74 18.23
C GLY A 428 -7.60 -0.47 17.75
N THR A 429 -6.27 -0.38 17.73
CA THR A 429 -5.38 -1.32 17.04
C THR A 429 -4.67 -2.24 18.03
N THR A 430 -4.48 -3.50 17.64
CA THR A 430 -3.61 -4.45 18.35
C THR A 430 -2.30 -4.56 17.59
N LEU A 431 -1.21 -4.10 18.19
CA LEU A 431 0.12 -4.06 17.61
C LEU A 431 1.05 -5.02 18.36
N ASN A 432 1.37 -6.14 17.72
CA ASN A 432 2.27 -7.17 18.24
C ASN A 432 3.64 -7.02 17.57
N VAL A 433 4.64 -6.58 18.33
CA VAL A 433 6.00 -6.36 17.84
C VAL A 433 6.93 -7.35 18.52
N THR A 434 7.58 -8.23 17.75
CA THR A 434 8.53 -9.19 18.33
C THR A 434 9.88 -8.53 18.65
N GLY A 435 10.30 -7.58 17.81
CA GLY A 435 11.48 -6.74 18.05
C GLY A 435 11.17 -5.52 18.91
N SER A 436 11.89 -4.43 18.63
CA SER A 436 11.83 -3.18 19.39
C SER A 436 10.86 -2.16 18.77
N PHE A 437 10.35 -1.25 19.59
CA PHE A 437 9.71 -0.02 19.12
C PHE A 437 10.69 1.14 19.30
N THR A 438 10.98 1.87 18.23
CA THR A 438 11.90 3.01 18.27
C THR A 438 11.26 4.26 17.69
N GLY A 439 11.55 5.42 18.26
CA GLY A 439 11.22 6.71 17.64
C GLY A 439 12.39 7.68 17.72
N ARG A 440 12.63 8.43 16.66
CA ARG A 440 13.60 9.54 16.59
C ARG A 440 12.96 10.73 15.89
N ASP A 441 12.93 11.90 16.54
CA ASP A 441 12.29 13.13 16.04
C ASP A 441 10.80 12.97 15.64
N GLY A 442 10.16 11.87 16.05
CA GLY A 442 8.83 11.47 15.62
C GLY A 442 7.73 11.68 16.67
N VAL A 443 6.48 11.54 16.23
CA VAL A 443 5.30 11.58 17.10
C VAL A 443 4.55 10.28 16.98
N ALA A 444 4.53 9.51 18.06
CA ALA A 444 3.78 8.27 18.18
C ALA A 444 2.56 8.44 19.09
N GLY A 445 1.41 7.90 18.69
CA GLY A 445 0.18 7.91 19.46
C GLY A 445 -0.51 6.55 19.46
N LEU A 446 -0.93 6.10 20.63
CA LEU A 446 -1.80 4.94 20.83
C LEU A 446 -3.10 5.42 21.47
N THR A 447 -4.24 5.19 20.83
CA THR A 447 -5.56 5.54 21.36
C THR A 447 -6.49 4.34 21.33
N GLY A 448 -7.07 3.93 22.47
CA GLY A 448 -7.91 2.73 22.53
C GLY A 448 -7.20 1.45 22.02
N SER A 449 -5.87 1.40 22.12
CA SER A 449 -5.02 0.43 21.43
C SER A 449 -4.21 -0.41 22.40
N SER A 450 -3.66 -1.52 21.92
CA SER A 450 -2.66 -2.30 22.66
C SER A 450 -1.38 -2.43 21.84
N LEU A 451 -0.24 -2.16 22.48
CA LEU A 451 1.09 -2.38 21.93
C LEU A 451 1.83 -3.35 22.86
N THR A 452 2.28 -4.47 22.31
CA THR A 452 3.19 -5.39 22.98
C THR A 452 4.50 -5.45 22.21
N THR A 453 5.64 -5.16 22.86
CA THR A 453 6.98 -5.29 22.26
C THR A 453 7.74 -6.44 22.93
N GLY A 454 8.42 -7.27 22.13
CA GLY A 454 9.34 -8.31 22.62
C GLY A 454 10.73 -7.76 22.92
N GLY A 455 11.14 -6.71 22.22
CA GLY A 455 12.34 -5.93 22.48
C GLY A 455 12.08 -4.64 23.27
N ASP A 456 13.11 -3.83 23.39
CA ASP A 456 13.06 -2.56 24.11
C ASP A 456 12.17 -1.53 23.39
N THR A 457 11.69 -0.55 24.14
CA THR A 457 11.08 0.66 23.58
C THR A 457 12.04 1.81 23.80
N VAL A 458 12.47 2.48 22.74
CA VAL A 458 13.48 3.53 22.82
C VAL A 458 13.06 4.79 22.07
N LEU A 459 13.05 5.92 22.76
CA LEU A 459 12.72 7.22 22.19
C LEU A 459 13.95 8.13 22.24
N TYR A 460 14.30 8.69 21.09
CA TYR A 460 15.43 9.59 20.89
C TYR A 460 14.95 10.95 20.43
N ASP A 461 15.74 12.00 20.68
CA ASP A 461 15.71 13.29 19.98
C ASP A 461 14.30 13.85 19.76
N SER A 462 13.80 14.67 20.68
CA SER A 462 12.47 15.33 20.60
C SER A 462 11.25 14.42 20.37
N SER A 463 11.40 13.10 20.43
CA SER A 463 10.30 12.17 20.16
C SER A 463 9.24 12.19 21.25
N THR A 464 7.99 12.04 20.84
CA THR A 464 6.87 11.93 21.79
C THR A 464 6.10 10.63 21.59
N LEU A 465 5.68 10.01 22.69
CA LEU A 465 4.79 8.85 22.69
C LEU A 465 3.59 9.12 23.60
N GLY A 466 2.41 9.30 23.00
CA GLY A 466 1.14 9.39 23.69
C GLY A 466 0.45 8.04 23.80
N ILE A 467 -0.05 7.70 24.99
CA ILE A 467 -0.77 6.47 25.30
C ILE A 467 -2.08 6.87 25.98
N ASP A 468 -3.18 6.72 25.26
CA ASP A 468 -4.49 7.19 25.70
C ASP A 468 -5.52 6.06 25.68
N ASN A 469 -6.15 5.78 26.83
CA ASN A 469 -7.03 4.62 27.01
C ASN A 469 -6.45 3.33 26.38
N SER A 470 -5.15 3.13 26.58
CA SER A 470 -4.36 2.14 25.85
C SER A 470 -3.46 1.34 26.78
N THR A 471 -3.02 0.17 26.33
CA THR A 471 -2.05 -0.64 27.05
C THR A 471 -0.75 -0.73 26.27
N LEU A 472 0.37 -0.36 26.89
CA LEU A 472 1.72 -0.63 26.41
C LEU A 472 2.37 -1.65 27.32
N THR A 473 2.76 -2.79 26.76
CA THR A 473 3.55 -3.81 27.45
C THR A 473 4.88 -3.99 26.75
N VAL A 474 5.96 -3.64 27.44
CA VAL A 474 7.34 -3.85 26.97
C VAL A 474 7.85 -5.12 27.66
N ASN A 475 7.74 -6.25 26.95
CA ASN A 475 8.32 -7.52 27.39
C ASN A 475 9.84 -7.52 27.25
N GLY A 476 10.39 -6.60 26.44
CA GLY A 476 11.80 -6.28 26.45
C GLY A 476 12.28 -5.78 27.82
N ASN A 477 13.58 -5.52 27.93
CA ASN A 477 14.15 -5.20 29.24
C ASN A 477 13.84 -3.74 29.63
N ARG A 478 13.71 -2.82 28.67
CA ARG A 478 13.72 -1.37 28.99
C ARG A 478 12.78 -0.52 28.15
N LEU A 479 12.14 0.45 28.80
CA LEU A 479 11.69 1.70 28.18
C LEU A 479 12.72 2.78 28.47
N ASN A 480 13.42 3.25 27.43
CA ASN A 480 14.46 4.27 27.55
C ASN A 480 14.08 5.55 26.80
N LEU A 481 14.24 6.68 27.47
CA LEU A 481 14.07 8.01 26.90
C LEU A 481 15.41 8.74 26.88
N TYR A 482 15.82 9.20 25.70
CA TYR A 482 17.06 9.95 25.47
C TYR A 482 16.77 11.30 24.82
N GLY A 483 17.61 12.30 25.11
CA GLY A 483 17.53 13.63 24.53
C GLY A 483 16.42 14.50 25.15
N THR A 484 15.51 14.98 24.31
CA THR A 484 14.36 15.84 24.64
C THR A 484 13.04 15.12 24.43
N SER A 485 12.93 13.87 24.88
CA SER A 485 11.78 13.01 24.56
C SER A 485 10.68 13.05 25.63
N GLY A 486 9.45 12.70 25.26
CA GLY A 486 8.29 12.72 26.16
C GLY A 486 7.41 11.48 26.05
N VAL A 487 6.93 10.98 27.19
CA VAL A 487 5.86 9.96 27.25
C VAL A 487 4.68 10.52 28.04
N ALA A 488 3.48 10.37 27.51
CA ALA A 488 2.24 10.78 28.17
C ALA A 488 1.27 9.60 28.25
N LEU A 489 0.75 9.31 29.45
CA LEU A 489 -0.28 8.31 29.71
C LEU A 489 -1.53 9.00 30.23
N SER A 490 -2.69 8.69 29.65
CA SER A 490 -3.98 9.26 30.06
C SER A 490 -5.13 8.26 30.01
N ASN A 491 -6.21 8.60 30.70
CA ASN A 491 -7.52 7.95 30.59
C ASN A 491 -7.48 6.44 30.85
N SER A 492 -7.01 6.02 32.03
CA SER A 492 -6.92 4.60 32.42
C SER A 492 -5.96 3.77 31.56
N SER A 493 -4.90 4.41 31.05
CA SER A 493 -3.84 3.71 30.33
C SER A 493 -3.00 2.86 31.28
N ILE A 494 -2.41 1.79 30.73
CA ILE A 494 -1.54 0.87 31.47
C ILE A 494 -0.20 0.80 30.76
N LEU A 495 0.89 1.04 31.50
CA LEU A 495 2.26 0.81 31.05
C LEU A 495 2.90 -0.27 31.90
N ASN A 496 3.21 -1.40 31.29
CA ASN A 496 3.95 -2.50 31.89
C ASN A 496 5.36 -2.55 31.31
N VAL A 497 6.38 -2.39 32.14
CA VAL A 497 7.79 -2.44 31.72
C VAL A 497 8.63 -3.19 32.75
N ASN A 498 9.76 -3.74 32.32
CA ASN A 498 10.73 -4.33 33.25
C ASN A 498 11.59 -3.24 33.90
N GLU A 499 12.20 -2.36 33.11
CA GLU A 499 12.95 -1.21 33.60
C GLU A 499 12.50 0.06 32.87
N LEU A 500 12.44 1.18 33.60
CA LEU A 500 12.17 2.50 33.06
C LEU A 500 13.36 3.41 33.33
N GLY A 501 14.00 3.90 32.25
CA GLY A 501 15.14 4.79 32.30
C GLY A 501 14.85 6.14 31.64
N LEU A 502 14.94 7.22 32.43
CA LEU A 502 14.85 8.59 31.94
C LEU A 502 16.25 9.24 31.98
N GLY A 503 16.83 9.54 30.81
CA GLY A 503 18.16 10.16 30.69
C GLY A 503 18.20 11.36 29.75
N GLY A 504 18.47 12.56 30.28
CA GLY A 504 18.40 13.82 29.52
C GLY A 504 17.29 14.75 30.01
N THR A 505 16.82 15.64 29.15
CA THR A 505 15.68 16.54 29.40
C THR A 505 14.38 15.88 28.94
N ASN A 506 13.99 14.79 29.61
CA ASN A 506 12.80 14.03 29.24
C ASN A 506 11.63 14.30 30.19
N THR A 507 10.43 14.07 29.68
CA THR A 507 9.19 14.19 30.46
C THR A 507 8.41 12.89 30.47
N LEU A 508 7.88 12.51 31.63
CA LEU A 508 6.89 11.44 31.78
C LEU A 508 5.67 12.02 32.51
N ASN A 509 4.53 12.10 31.83
CA ASN A 509 3.29 12.58 32.41
C ASN A 509 2.29 11.43 32.49
N VAL A 510 1.79 11.12 33.68
CA VAL A 510 0.85 10.02 33.92
C VAL A 510 -0.37 10.58 34.64
N THR A 511 -1.53 10.49 33.99
CA THR A 511 -2.80 10.99 34.51
C THR A 511 -3.84 9.88 34.52
N ASP A 512 -4.45 9.64 35.69
CA ASP A 512 -5.49 8.62 35.91
C ASP A 512 -5.14 7.26 35.28
N SER A 513 -3.87 6.85 35.42
CA SER A 513 -3.29 5.70 34.72
C SER A 513 -2.42 4.85 35.65
N THR A 514 -2.04 3.65 35.17
CA THR A 514 -1.24 2.69 35.94
C THR A 514 0.13 2.47 35.29
N LEU A 515 1.18 2.55 36.09
CA LEU A 515 2.56 2.26 35.72
C LEU A 515 3.08 1.08 36.56
N ASN A 516 3.29 -0.06 35.90
CA ASN A 516 3.82 -1.27 36.51
C ASN A 516 5.25 -1.50 36.03
N ILE A 517 6.20 -1.49 36.96
CA ILE A 517 7.64 -1.64 36.70
C ILE A 517 8.15 -2.85 37.47
N ALA A 518 8.35 -3.97 36.77
CA ALA A 518 8.75 -5.21 37.42
C ALA A 518 10.14 -5.13 38.07
N GLY A 519 11.01 -4.26 37.55
CA GLY A 519 12.38 -4.05 37.99
C GLY A 519 12.62 -2.59 38.42
N ARG A 520 13.54 -1.90 37.73
CA ARG A 520 14.07 -0.62 38.19
C ARG A 520 13.32 0.57 37.60
N PHE A 521 12.88 1.48 38.48
CA PHE A 521 12.45 2.83 38.14
C PHE A 521 13.60 3.80 38.37
N GLY A 522 14.26 4.24 37.29
CA GLY A 522 15.42 5.12 37.34
C GLY A 522 15.18 6.44 36.61
N ILE A 523 15.31 7.56 37.34
CA ILE A 523 15.23 8.91 36.78
C ILE A 523 16.56 9.62 36.98
N GLY A 524 17.04 10.29 35.93
CA GLY A 524 18.32 11.01 35.97
C GLY A 524 19.51 10.08 35.77
N LEU A 525 19.38 9.06 34.91
CA LEU A 525 20.47 8.10 34.64
C LEU A 525 21.51 8.65 33.65
N GLY A 526 21.88 9.93 33.73
CA GLY A 526 22.71 10.60 32.72
C GLY A 526 23.22 11.99 33.11
N THR A 527 24.03 12.60 32.25
CA THR A 527 24.85 13.79 32.52
C THR A 527 24.05 15.06 32.84
N GLY A 528 23.72 15.30 34.11
CA GLY A 528 23.37 16.61 34.69
C GLY A 528 22.11 17.32 34.17
N ASN A 529 21.36 16.72 33.26
CA ASN A 529 20.16 17.29 32.66
C ASN A 529 18.90 16.89 33.44
N ALA A 530 18.03 17.86 33.72
CA ALA A 530 16.83 17.65 34.50
C ALA A 530 15.77 16.84 33.73
N SER A 531 15.46 15.64 34.22
CA SER A 531 14.26 14.88 33.82
C SER A 531 13.08 15.19 34.75
N ALA A 532 11.87 15.21 34.22
CA ALA A 532 10.66 15.51 34.99
C ALA A 532 9.61 14.39 34.88
N VAL A 533 9.04 13.99 36.01
CA VAL A 533 7.92 13.06 36.09
C VAL A 533 6.75 13.71 36.81
N THR A 534 5.58 13.70 36.18
CA THR A 534 4.33 14.19 36.76
C THR A 534 3.33 13.05 36.86
N LEU A 535 2.82 12.79 38.06
CA LEU A 535 1.82 11.76 38.33
C LEU A 535 0.57 12.43 38.93
N THR A 536 -0.59 12.23 38.32
CA THR A 536 -1.89 12.76 38.81
C THR A 536 -2.92 11.64 38.87
N GLY A 537 -3.53 11.40 40.04
CA GLY A 537 -4.57 10.37 40.20
C GLY A 537 -4.13 8.95 39.80
N SER A 538 -2.82 8.68 39.79
CA SER A 538 -2.22 7.51 39.15
C SER A 538 -1.63 6.53 40.15
N THR A 539 -1.37 5.30 39.71
CA THR A 539 -0.68 4.28 40.53
C THR A 539 0.64 3.89 39.89
N VAL A 540 1.71 3.90 40.67
CA VAL A 540 3.04 3.41 40.29
C VAL A 540 3.40 2.26 41.22
N ASP A 541 3.77 1.11 40.64
CA ASP A 541 4.26 -0.05 41.36
C ASP A 541 5.60 -0.47 40.76
N ALA A 542 6.69 -0.30 41.51
CA ALA A 542 8.06 -0.55 41.08
C ALA A 542 8.83 -1.41 42.08
N LEU A 543 9.76 -2.25 41.63
CA LEU A 543 10.63 -3.00 42.54
C LEU A 543 11.64 -2.07 43.23
N PHE A 544 12.37 -1.26 42.46
CA PHE A 544 13.34 -0.29 42.99
C PHE A 544 13.05 1.13 42.49
N GLY A 545 13.22 2.13 43.35
CA GLY A 545 13.13 3.54 43.00
C GLY A 545 14.46 4.28 43.15
N SER A 546 14.96 4.92 42.09
CA SER A 546 16.14 5.79 42.17
C SER A 546 15.90 7.08 41.39
N ILE A 547 15.84 8.20 42.11
CA ILE A 547 15.62 9.54 41.56
C ILE A 547 16.91 10.35 41.79
N ARG A 548 17.61 10.74 40.71
CA ARG A 548 18.94 11.38 40.81
C ARG A 548 19.13 12.59 39.90
N ASP A 549 20.25 13.29 40.08
CA ASP A 549 20.84 14.22 39.11
C ASP A 549 19.90 15.34 38.61
N ASN A 550 19.37 16.13 39.55
CA ASN A 550 18.40 17.22 39.32
C ASN A 550 17.05 16.78 38.74
N ALA A 551 16.74 15.48 38.80
CA ALA A 551 15.41 14.99 38.45
C ALA A 551 14.33 15.59 39.38
N THR A 552 13.14 15.80 38.82
CA THR A 552 11.97 16.25 39.56
C THR A 552 10.83 15.25 39.40
N VAL A 553 10.26 14.79 40.52
CA VAL A 553 9.04 13.97 40.56
C VAL A 553 7.95 14.74 41.30
N SER A 554 6.80 14.92 40.69
CA SER A 554 5.62 15.54 41.31
C SER A 554 4.44 14.58 41.22
N ALA A 555 4.01 14.07 42.36
CA ALA A 555 2.87 13.17 42.49
C ALA A 555 1.72 13.86 43.23
N THR A 556 0.54 13.92 42.63
CA THR A 556 -0.67 14.49 43.23
C THR A 556 -1.80 13.46 43.20
N GLY A 557 -2.36 13.13 44.37
CA GLY A 557 -3.40 12.11 44.53
C GLY A 557 -3.00 10.73 43.99
N SER A 558 -1.70 10.47 43.84
CA SER A 558 -1.15 9.27 43.22
C SER A 558 -0.53 8.37 44.28
N SER A 559 -0.60 7.05 44.09
CA SER A 559 0.04 6.09 44.99
C SER A 559 1.32 5.55 44.37
N LEU A 560 2.44 5.62 45.10
CA LEU A 560 3.74 5.14 44.68
C LEU A 560 4.16 3.99 45.60
N VAL A 561 4.46 2.84 45.01
CA VAL A 561 4.92 1.66 45.73
C VAL A 561 6.31 1.29 45.22
N PHE A 562 7.30 1.31 46.11
CA PHE A 562 8.64 0.78 45.88
C PHE A 562 8.80 -0.49 46.70
N ARG A 563 8.91 -1.65 46.06
CA ARG A 563 8.86 -2.94 46.78
C ARG A 563 10.12 -3.27 47.57
N ASP A 564 11.21 -2.57 47.29
CA ASP A 564 12.53 -2.74 47.89
C ASP A 564 13.05 -1.35 48.30
N ASN A 565 14.28 -0.98 47.94
CA ASN A 565 14.89 0.30 48.27
C ASN A 565 14.42 1.45 47.37
N ALA A 566 14.22 2.62 47.99
CA ALA A 566 13.96 3.89 47.33
C ALA A 566 15.03 4.92 47.69
N SER A 567 15.56 5.65 46.70
CA SER A 567 16.61 6.66 46.92
C SER A 567 16.32 7.94 46.13
N ILE A 568 16.46 9.08 46.81
CA ILE A 568 16.40 10.43 46.24
C ILE A 568 17.75 11.10 46.50
N GLU A 569 18.50 11.38 45.45
CA GLU A 569 19.89 11.87 45.55
C GLU A 569 20.14 13.04 44.60
N ASN A 570 20.47 14.23 45.12
CA ASN A 570 20.56 15.45 44.30
C ASN A 570 19.30 15.71 43.43
N ALA A 571 18.12 15.32 43.92
CA ALA A 571 16.85 15.38 43.16
C ALA A 571 15.70 15.88 44.03
N THR A 572 14.60 16.29 43.41
CA THR A 572 13.40 16.77 44.12
C THR A 572 12.23 15.82 43.90
N MET A 573 11.54 15.43 44.97
CA MET A 573 10.28 14.70 44.90
C MET A 573 9.24 15.39 45.78
N THR A 574 8.05 15.61 45.22
CA THR A 574 6.88 16.14 45.93
C THR A 574 5.75 15.13 45.85
N GLN A 575 5.17 14.78 46.99
CA GLN A 575 4.03 13.88 47.14
C GLN A 575 2.87 14.61 47.82
N ASN A 576 1.82 14.94 47.06
CA ASN A 576 0.63 15.66 47.54
C ASN A 576 -0.58 14.72 47.54
N GLY A 577 -0.94 14.15 48.69
CA GLY A 577 -1.96 13.12 48.83
C GLY A 577 -1.52 11.74 48.31
N GLY A 578 -2.39 10.72 48.45
CA GLY A 578 -2.08 9.34 48.09
C GLY A 578 -1.14 8.64 49.10
N ASP A 579 -0.66 7.45 48.72
CA ASP A 579 0.26 6.64 49.53
C ASP A 579 1.66 6.62 48.92
N LEU A 580 2.70 6.73 49.76
CA LEU A 580 4.07 6.34 49.44
C LEU A 580 4.43 5.10 50.26
N VAL A 581 4.59 3.97 49.58
CA VAL A 581 4.94 2.68 50.19
C VAL A 581 6.36 2.32 49.81
N PHE A 582 7.16 1.90 50.78
CA PHE A 582 8.49 1.36 50.50
C PHE A 582 8.72 0.02 51.23
N GLY A 583 9.53 -0.83 50.61
CA GLY A 583 9.95 -2.12 51.14
C GLY A 583 11.03 -1.95 52.20
N ASP A 584 12.26 -1.65 51.78
CA ASP A 584 13.43 -1.78 52.66
C ASP A 584 13.85 -0.48 53.33
N GLU A 585 14.48 0.41 52.57
CA GLU A 585 14.97 1.68 53.07
C GLU A 585 14.58 2.80 52.10
N LEU A 586 14.19 3.95 52.67
CA LEU A 586 13.99 5.20 51.95
C LEU A 586 15.14 6.15 52.28
N PHE A 587 15.95 6.44 51.27
CA PHE A 587 17.09 7.35 51.37
C PHE A 587 16.79 8.71 50.76
N VAL A 588 17.12 9.78 51.49
CA VAL A 588 17.16 11.16 50.96
C VAL A 588 18.54 11.75 51.23
N ARG A 589 19.32 11.99 50.18
CA ARG A 589 20.75 12.29 50.31
C ARG A 589 21.31 13.24 49.27
N GLY A 590 22.55 13.69 49.47
CA GLY A 590 23.29 14.51 48.52
C GLY A 590 22.49 15.75 48.10
N GLY A 591 22.00 16.55 49.05
CA GLY A 591 21.16 17.71 48.72
C GLY A 591 19.79 17.42 48.09
N GLY A 592 19.38 16.14 48.00
CA GLY A 592 18.05 15.76 47.55
C GLY A 592 16.95 16.22 48.51
N SER A 593 15.74 16.44 48.00
CA SER A 593 14.59 16.93 48.75
C SER A 593 13.35 16.07 48.51
N LEU A 594 12.70 15.63 49.59
CA LEU A 594 11.44 14.92 49.59
C LEU A 594 10.43 15.73 50.41
N ALA A 595 9.41 16.28 49.74
CA ALA A 595 8.30 16.99 50.37
C ALA A 595 7.02 16.14 50.28
N ILE A 596 6.34 15.97 51.41
CA ILE A 596 5.14 15.14 51.52
C ILE A 596 4.05 15.95 52.21
N ASP A 597 2.92 16.15 51.54
CA ASP A 597 1.78 16.91 52.03
C ASP A 597 0.47 16.10 51.91
N GLY A 598 -0.25 15.94 53.03
CA GLY A 598 -1.53 15.23 53.04
C GLY A 598 -1.49 13.75 52.64
N ALA A 599 -0.33 13.09 52.68
CA ALA A 599 -0.14 11.72 52.22
C ALA A 599 0.22 10.75 53.36
N THR A 600 0.10 9.44 53.09
CA THR A 600 0.56 8.38 54.01
C THR A 600 1.84 7.76 53.48
N VAL A 601 2.92 7.86 54.25
CA VAL A 601 4.16 7.12 54.02
C VAL A 601 4.14 5.89 54.91
N ARG A 602 4.25 4.71 54.32
CA ARG A 602 4.24 3.45 55.06
C ARG A 602 5.34 2.51 54.62
N HIS A 603 6.00 1.93 55.62
CA HIS A 603 6.79 0.73 55.41
C HIS A 603 5.84 -0.46 55.24
N GLN A 604 6.09 -1.32 54.27
CA GLN A 604 5.37 -2.59 54.15
C GLN A 604 6.38 -3.71 53.93
N ASN A 605 6.38 -4.71 54.82
CA ASN A 605 7.19 -5.89 54.61
C ASN A 605 6.60 -6.69 53.44
N LEU A 606 7.29 -6.66 52.31
CA LEU A 606 6.89 -7.31 51.07
C LEU A 606 7.58 -8.66 50.86
N GLY A 607 8.18 -9.24 51.91
CA GLY A 607 8.62 -10.64 51.93
C GLY A 607 10.10 -10.90 52.21
N ASP A 608 10.91 -9.87 52.47
CA ASP A 608 12.31 -10.06 52.91
C ASP A 608 12.40 -10.13 54.45
N VAL A 609 13.26 -11.03 54.96
CA VAL A 609 13.47 -11.28 56.39
C VAL A 609 14.40 -10.25 57.02
N ASP A 610 15.26 -9.61 56.21
CA ASP A 610 16.21 -8.58 56.65
C ASP A 610 15.64 -7.16 56.52
N ASN A 611 14.35 -7.07 56.22
CA ASN A 611 13.67 -5.86 55.86
C ASN A 611 13.69 -4.83 57.00
N ARG A 612 14.40 -3.71 56.79
CA ARG A 612 14.68 -2.77 57.88
C ARG A 612 13.51 -1.80 58.05
N GLY A 613 12.82 -1.34 57.01
CA GLY A 613 11.78 -0.33 57.15
C GLY A 613 12.34 0.97 57.73
N ALA A 614 13.45 1.46 57.18
CA ALA A 614 14.14 2.64 57.67
C ALA A 614 13.98 3.84 56.74
N VAL A 615 13.87 5.04 57.31
CA VAL A 615 14.02 6.30 56.59
C VAL A 615 15.34 6.94 57.01
N VAL A 616 16.21 7.19 56.04
CA VAL A 616 17.57 7.73 56.27
C VAL A 616 17.75 9.02 55.49
N VAL A 617 18.02 10.11 56.21
CA VAL A 617 18.26 11.44 55.64
C VAL A 617 19.67 11.88 55.99
N HIS A 618 20.53 12.08 55.00
CA HIS A 618 21.95 12.38 55.23
C HIS A 618 22.55 13.24 54.10
N ASP A 619 23.81 13.64 54.21
CA ASP A 619 24.58 14.38 53.21
C ASP A 619 23.83 15.60 52.61
N GLY A 620 23.22 16.42 53.47
CA GLY A 620 22.46 17.60 53.02
C GLY A 620 21.04 17.31 52.52
N GLY A 621 20.58 16.06 52.59
CA GLY A 621 19.22 15.67 52.20
C GLY A 621 18.15 16.31 53.08
N GLN A 622 16.95 16.53 52.52
CA GLN A 622 15.84 17.19 53.20
C GLN A 622 14.55 16.37 53.08
N LEU A 623 13.92 16.08 54.22
CA LEU A 623 12.58 15.47 54.27
C LEU A 623 11.62 16.43 54.98
N ALA A 624 10.56 16.83 54.29
CA ALA A 624 9.50 17.66 54.84
C ALA A 624 8.18 16.89 54.86
N LEU A 625 7.55 16.76 56.03
CA LEU A 625 6.23 16.18 56.22
C LEU A 625 5.25 17.27 56.67
N SER A 626 4.17 17.49 55.93
CA SER A 626 3.09 18.42 56.24
C SER A 626 1.76 17.68 56.24
N SER A 627 0.97 17.80 57.31
CA SER A 627 -0.37 17.18 57.41
C SER A 627 -0.42 15.69 56.99
N SER A 628 0.67 14.96 57.23
CA SER A 628 0.93 13.62 56.68
C SER A 628 1.09 12.58 57.79
N THR A 629 1.07 11.31 57.42
CA THR A 629 1.39 10.20 58.34
C THR A 629 2.63 9.46 57.85
N LEU A 630 3.64 9.30 58.71
CA LEU A 630 4.77 8.39 58.50
C LEU A 630 4.62 7.22 59.47
N ASP A 631 4.38 6.01 58.96
CA ASP A 631 4.19 4.80 59.77
C ASP A 631 5.19 3.72 59.36
N LEU A 632 6.18 3.48 60.23
CA LEU A 632 7.20 2.45 60.03
C LEU A 632 6.89 1.16 60.81
N VAL A 633 5.87 1.16 61.66
CA VAL A 633 5.64 0.11 62.65
C VAL A 633 4.60 -0.89 62.18
N SER A 634 3.53 -0.42 61.51
CA SER A 634 2.42 -1.29 61.07
C SER A 634 2.80 -2.31 59.99
N GLY A 635 3.91 -2.08 59.27
CA GLY A 635 4.36 -2.91 58.16
C GLY A 635 4.90 -4.30 58.50
N GLY A 636 5.11 -4.63 59.78
CA GLY A 636 5.58 -5.95 60.22
C GLY A 636 7.01 -6.28 59.78
N GLY A 637 8.02 -5.70 60.44
CA GLY A 637 9.45 -6.00 60.23
C GLY A 637 10.18 -6.29 61.55
N PRO A 638 11.43 -6.79 61.52
CA PRO A 638 12.25 -6.93 62.71
C PRO A 638 12.32 -5.60 63.46
N ALA A 639 12.05 -5.65 64.76
CA ALA A 639 11.87 -4.46 65.58
C ALA A 639 13.08 -3.51 65.55
N ASN A 640 14.28 -3.98 65.20
CA ASN A 640 15.48 -3.15 65.16
C ASN A 640 15.63 -2.31 63.88
N GLY A 641 14.83 -2.57 62.84
CA GLY A 641 14.92 -1.84 61.58
C GLY A 641 14.06 -0.57 61.52
N GLN A 642 12.93 -0.53 62.24
CA GLN A 642 11.88 0.49 62.10
C GLN A 642 12.31 1.85 62.66
N ARG A 643 13.16 2.57 61.92
CA ARG A 643 13.87 3.75 62.40
C ARG A 643 13.83 4.93 61.43
N VAL A 644 13.87 6.12 62.01
CA VAL A 644 14.20 7.37 61.31
C VAL A 644 15.59 7.82 61.76
N THR A 645 16.52 7.96 60.83
CA THR A 645 17.90 8.40 61.10
C THR A 645 18.21 9.65 60.29
N VAL A 646 18.65 10.70 60.97
CA VAL A 646 19.09 11.96 60.37
C VAL A 646 20.57 12.14 60.66
N ASN A 647 21.43 12.14 59.63
CA ASN A 647 22.89 12.23 59.76
C ASN A 647 23.42 13.53 59.10
N THR A 648 24.72 13.66 58.84
CA THR A 648 25.45 14.90 58.56
C THR A 648 24.79 15.80 57.52
N GLY A 649 24.38 16.99 57.98
CA GLY A 649 23.73 18.01 57.16
C GLY A 649 22.31 17.66 56.72
N GLY A 650 21.80 16.47 57.06
CA GLY A 650 20.43 16.07 56.80
C GLY A 650 19.43 16.83 57.66
N GLN A 651 18.26 17.11 57.10
CA GLN A 651 17.18 17.82 57.79
C GLN A 651 15.84 17.11 57.63
N VAL A 652 15.16 16.86 58.74
CA VAL A 652 13.77 16.39 58.75
C VAL A 652 12.89 17.44 59.41
N SER A 653 11.85 17.91 58.73
CA SER A 653 10.85 18.85 59.25
C SER A 653 9.47 18.21 59.25
N VAL A 654 8.77 18.23 60.38
CA VAL A 654 7.48 17.57 60.57
C VAL A 654 6.48 18.60 61.10
N THR A 655 5.47 18.96 60.30
CA THR A 655 4.46 19.97 60.66
C THR A 655 3.06 19.36 60.53
N GLY A 656 2.23 19.46 61.58
CA GLY A 656 0.86 18.92 61.54
C GLY A 656 0.75 17.41 61.24
N SER A 657 1.85 16.67 61.38
CA SER A 657 1.99 15.29 60.88
C SER A 657 2.18 14.30 62.03
N THR A 658 1.82 13.03 61.79
CA THR A 658 2.05 11.92 62.73
C THR A 658 3.23 11.08 62.28
N VAL A 659 4.23 10.89 63.14
CA VAL A 659 5.36 9.99 62.89
C VAL A 659 5.31 8.85 63.90
N THR A 660 5.25 7.61 63.41
CA THR A 660 5.28 6.39 64.21
C THR A 660 6.49 5.56 63.78
N ALA A 661 7.51 5.53 64.63
CA ALA A 661 8.75 4.79 64.39
C ALA A 661 9.24 4.23 65.72
N ARG A 662 9.93 3.09 65.73
CA ARG A 662 10.43 2.52 67.00
C ARG A 662 11.63 3.30 67.52
N THR A 663 12.49 3.77 66.63
CA THR A 663 13.68 4.56 66.99
C THR A 663 13.77 5.79 66.10
N VAL A 664 14.01 6.94 66.72
CA VAL A 664 14.27 8.20 66.02
C VAL A 664 15.59 8.76 66.53
N SER A 665 16.51 9.03 65.60
CA SER A 665 17.90 9.40 65.89
C SER A 665 18.35 10.58 65.03
N ALA A 666 19.00 11.55 65.66
CA ALA A 666 19.73 12.63 64.99
C ALA A 666 21.22 12.55 65.38
N GLU A 667 22.09 12.32 64.41
CA GLU A 667 23.52 12.04 64.61
C GLU A 667 24.37 12.96 63.72
N ASP A 668 25.63 13.17 64.06
CA ASP A 668 26.65 13.83 63.23
C ASP A 668 26.23 15.19 62.61
N ALA A 669 25.61 16.08 63.40
CA ALA A 669 25.02 17.35 62.96
C ALA A 669 23.77 17.25 62.05
N GLY A 670 23.08 16.12 62.05
CA GLY A 670 21.72 16.00 61.51
C GLY A 670 20.69 16.73 62.38
N SER A 671 19.61 17.24 61.77
CA SER A 671 18.58 17.99 62.49
C SER A 671 17.16 17.45 62.27
N LEU A 672 16.46 17.15 63.37
CA LEU A 672 15.03 16.81 63.37
C LEU A 672 14.23 17.92 64.03
N TYR A 673 13.31 18.51 63.27
CA TYR A 673 12.40 19.57 63.73
C TYR A 673 10.96 19.10 63.66
N GLN A 674 10.35 18.88 64.82
CA GLN A 674 8.91 18.66 64.92
C GLN A 674 8.23 19.97 65.32
N GLN A 675 7.47 20.53 64.38
CA GLN A 675 6.73 21.78 64.51
C GLN A 675 5.30 21.55 65.04
N THR A 676 4.60 22.63 65.37
CA THR A 676 3.31 22.62 66.05
C THR A 676 2.26 21.74 65.35
N GLY A 677 1.45 21.03 66.13
CA GLY A 677 0.27 20.29 65.64
C GLY A 677 0.50 18.83 65.20
N GLY A 678 1.72 18.29 65.36
CA GLY A 678 2.03 16.87 65.06
C GLY A 678 2.06 15.94 66.28
N THR A 679 2.19 14.64 66.03
CA THR A 679 2.40 13.60 67.07
C THR A 679 3.63 12.75 66.72
N LEU A 680 4.55 12.54 67.66
CA LEU A 680 5.69 11.63 67.50
C LEU A 680 5.53 10.43 68.43
N ASN A 681 5.20 9.27 67.89
CA ASN A 681 5.13 8.02 68.63
C ASN A 681 6.44 7.25 68.46
N THR A 682 7.30 7.25 69.48
CA THR A 682 8.57 6.50 69.46
C THR A 682 8.89 5.79 70.77
N LEU A 683 9.58 4.65 70.69
CA LEU A 683 10.11 3.95 71.86
C LEU A 683 11.46 4.54 72.31
N ASN A 684 12.31 4.88 71.34
CA ASN A 684 13.64 5.42 71.58
C ASN A 684 13.83 6.74 70.82
N LEU A 685 14.30 7.77 71.52
CA LEU A 685 14.70 9.05 70.95
C LEU A 685 16.14 9.36 71.37
N SER A 686 17.03 9.62 70.42
CA SER A 686 18.43 9.95 70.70
C SER A 686 18.95 11.10 69.83
N SER A 687 19.88 11.87 70.40
CA SER A 687 20.70 12.86 69.69
C SER A 687 22.17 12.67 70.07
N ALA A 688 23.06 12.53 69.10
CA ALA A 688 24.50 12.35 69.32
C ALA A 688 25.33 13.24 68.38
N ASP A 689 26.60 13.47 68.73
CA ASP A 689 27.62 14.09 67.86
C ASP A 689 27.16 15.36 67.12
N ALA A 690 26.73 16.36 67.91
CA ALA A 690 26.18 17.65 67.44
C ALA A 690 24.85 17.60 66.68
N GLY A 691 24.17 16.44 66.62
CA GLY A 691 22.80 16.33 66.14
C GLY A 691 21.79 17.08 67.02
N GLU A 692 20.73 17.59 66.41
CA GLU A 692 19.70 18.39 67.09
C GLU A 692 18.30 17.80 66.91
N VAL A 693 17.56 17.67 68.01
CA VAL A 693 16.14 17.31 68.02
C VAL A 693 15.33 18.43 68.70
N ARG A 694 14.44 19.09 67.96
CA ARG A 694 13.51 20.09 68.51
C ARG A 694 12.07 19.60 68.42
N LEU A 695 11.37 19.54 69.55
CA LEU A 695 10.01 19.03 69.66
C LEU A 695 9.08 20.14 70.16
N ASN A 696 8.19 20.63 69.29
CA ASN A 696 7.19 21.66 69.61
C ASN A 696 5.75 21.09 69.57
N SER A 697 5.60 19.78 69.78
CA SER A 697 4.32 19.08 69.67
C SER A 697 4.24 17.89 70.62
N THR A 698 3.18 17.07 70.49
CA THR A 698 2.94 15.89 71.34
C THR A 698 3.95 14.78 71.02
N VAL A 699 4.58 14.23 72.07
CA VAL A 699 5.52 13.08 72.02
C VAL A 699 4.99 12.00 72.95
#